data_AF-A0A6A6TE32-F1
#
_entry.id   AF-A0A6A6TE32-F1
#
_cell.length_a   1.000
_cell.length_b   1.000
_cell.length_c   1.000
_cell.angle_alpha   90.00
_cell.angle_beta   90.00
_cell.angle_gamma   90.00
#
_symmetry.space_group_name_H-M   'P 1'
#
loop_
_entity.id
_entity.type
_entity.pdbx_description
1 polymer ?
#
loop_
_entity_poly.entity_id
_entity_poly.type
_entity_poly.pdbx_seq_one_letter_code
_entity_poly.pdbx_strand_id
1 'polypeptide(L)'
;MPMIMDDQSYDDLFGDGEQVVALPTIIAPPIKGLARRLDELSASGCCQKIAWSKNGCVAYITPDGYSINLRVFARDPMTGKWDLGKASALEIPVGHDEFRFVHLSWSHLGNDLAVMDAAGHVIIFSCQMALDRMSFARSEIAQPEAEVDVVVGIHWCAILPYEQKNHIAWSASGKEDKWTFQTSSHSFNDACHPWDGKASMIYLKRRGELKYKFQQADSSWHEITATLGSMVSTREAFTHAAFASNNDNTLLLVAYDVSGRLHLYRIEARWNVLNPKPAQHPKVYEAPELQVTEICTEEQCYPTSSAVVNGDMNNATESKIRLPAQLTHLNFLPRTPEQNDGTLPTVQAIFSTPPNIVSLDQTQPQQNPFSILVRWQIHQTQQNQLHPSLEKVTSKKKSVSSVPAREVFLFKKLPDIVMHSVVMEFDPLWYNMILAFCHSDGTIEFRKRSTMDSIVPDYNTETVTSLPQAGFGFSSTDPSLHVALSPNHCLAACMHQDGSIKLRSMEYSYGNLSSPDADSRHSAALAALVLQSSTAANQYFSSDDIFSVIHSLSIPPSRITDFVALLFQGLNVNIDCGVEESANNHLMLLGRSPFFVKTLSAAHLLGLTGTVERTIPSKLAWMILNIKYITQILTTIARMHGQIEKTPLRPEVVPQFVGICRWIMHFMVYILDDILALAYHLRSQSLNTSLNSNGTANIDINTAMHAESHPAILLLLSSFPRMMLKLWSQPLAWVVKTAYQYSSSSHPQANIPPELRRVYAPLHQALSDLPFDWRVFESLVSEAHSLVRGTYRARNIPEPDRNRMERQLILGQIPDLLLPVAKRLLGESMFGKEDSANGGVQQQLPLPCIADRIDIARVMFFDTTWLGLSASKLSKRFHATHIVDVCQKTVIRGVGAQNPTSSNHHGTTTNGNTNPSTSQAQQQSQQNQQSRNRSDTLATQTSTKPASASNRPKKLRRCVRCAAHMEDVVQGMPGYANHHVSWLMGVAKHCVCGNSWMLVDDVTAGMLMEQGKEVEKQIVRERNSGDGDVTGLGLGMGVEALDGDWEA
;
A
#
# COMPACT_ATOMS: atom_id res chain seq x y z
N MET A 1 -0.11 -6.36 -80.76
CA MET A 1 -0.36 -5.35 -81.80
C MET A 1 -0.95 -4.11 -81.13
N PRO A 2 -0.56 -2.90 -81.57
CA PRO A 2 0.59 -2.15 -81.01
C PRO A 2 0.24 -0.63 -80.89
N MET A 3 1.07 0.35 -80.53
CA MET A 3 2.31 0.90 -81.14
C MET A 3 2.85 2.01 -80.19
N ILE A 4 4.14 2.03 -79.80
CA ILE A 4 5.34 2.64 -80.44
C ILE A 4 5.64 4.08 -79.94
N MET A 5 6.79 4.16 -79.25
CA MET A 5 7.86 5.19 -79.16
C MET A 5 7.90 6.22 -80.32
N ASP A 6 8.46 7.43 -80.29
CA ASP A 6 9.31 8.24 -79.41
C ASP A 6 9.13 9.69 -79.93
N ASP A 7 9.28 10.72 -79.08
CA ASP A 7 10.38 11.70 -79.18
C ASP A 7 10.19 12.89 -78.20
N GLN A 8 11.17 13.03 -77.33
CA GLN A 8 11.87 14.26 -76.87
C GLN A 8 11.06 15.48 -76.37
N SER A 9 11.24 15.78 -75.08
CA SER A 9 11.05 17.11 -74.49
C SER A 9 12.13 17.38 -73.43
N TYR A 10 12.66 18.59 -73.49
CA TYR A 10 13.87 19.14 -72.86
C TYR A 10 13.94 19.10 -71.33
N ASP A 11 15.20 19.00 -70.86
CA ASP A 11 15.79 19.26 -69.54
C ASP A 11 14.97 20.13 -68.56
N ASP A 12 14.67 19.54 -67.40
CA ASP A 12 14.21 20.22 -66.18
C ASP A 12 15.37 20.25 -65.16
N LEU A 13 16.03 21.41 -65.06
CA LEU A 13 17.30 21.62 -64.33
C LEU A 13 17.10 22.11 -62.88
N PHE A 14 15.90 22.03 -62.32
CA PHE A 14 15.66 22.33 -60.90
C PHE A 14 14.59 21.39 -60.32
N GLY A 15 15.03 20.24 -59.82
CA GLY A 15 14.18 19.36 -59.04
C GLY A 15 13.84 19.99 -57.69
N ASP A 16 12.60 20.47 -57.58
CA ASP A 16 11.94 20.80 -56.31
C ASP A 16 11.80 19.52 -55.45
N GLY A 17 12.83 19.24 -54.66
CA GLY A 17 12.63 18.63 -53.37
C GLY A 17 12.36 19.75 -52.38
N GLU A 18 11.11 19.93 -51.97
CA GLU A 18 10.77 20.69 -50.76
C GLU A 18 11.40 19.94 -49.55
N GLN A 19 12.70 20.14 -49.36
CA GLN A 19 13.32 20.11 -48.07
C GLN A 19 12.63 21.20 -47.25
N VAL A 20 11.70 20.79 -46.40
CA VAL A 20 11.36 21.57 -45.22
C VAL A 20 12.68 21.76 -44.49
N VAL A 21 13.30 22.92 -44.69
CA VAL A 21 14.44 23.40 -43.93
C VAL A 21 13.97 23.37 -42.48
N ALA A 22 14.39 22.33 -41.75
CA ALA A 22 14.18 22.23 -40.33
C ALA A 22 14.75 23.52 -39.73
N LEU A 23 13.85 24.38 -39.22
CA LEU A 23 14.23 25.48 -38.35
C LEU A 23 15.21 24.92 -37.31
N PRO A 24 16.37 25.54 -37.09
CA PRO A 24 17.32 25.06 -36.10
C PRO A 24 16.61 25.04 -34.75
N THR A 25 16.36 23.83 -34.23
CA THR A 25 15.77 23.62 -32.91
C THR A 25 16.62 24.41 -31.92
N ILE A 26 16.02 25.43 -31.28
CA ILE A 26 16.69 26.22 -30.26
C ILE A 26 17.19 25.24 -29.19
N ILE A 27 18.52 25.09 -29.10
CA ILE A 27 19.17 24.20 -28.15
C ILE A 27 18.91 24.77 -26.76
N ALA A 28 17.97 24.16 -26.02
CA ALA A 28 17.73 24.52 -24.64
C ALA A 28 19.00 24.22 -23.81
N PRO A 29 19.45 25.14 -22.95
CA PRO A 29 20.62 24.90 -22.13
C PRO A 29 20.38 23.70 -21.19
N PRO A 30 21.41 22.88 -20.91
CA PRO A 30 21.28 21.74 -20.03
C PRO A 30 20.84 22.18 -18.62
N ILE A 31 20.08 21.31 -17.95
CA ILE A 31 19.62 21.57 -16.58
C ILE A 31 20.78 21.93 -15.65
N LYS A 32 20.60 22.98 -14.84
CA LYS A 32 21.61 23.42 -13.88
C LYS A 32 21.98 22.29 -12.94
N GLY A 33 23.28 22.02 -12.79
CA GLY A 33 23.80 20.94 -11.94
C GLY A 33 23.97 19.59 -12.62
N LEU A 34 23.59 19.45 -13.90
CA LEU A 34 23.71 18.19 -14.65
C LEU A 34 25.13 17.61 -14.66
N ALA A 35 26.15 18.45 -14.91
CA ALA A 35 27.55 18.02 -14.93
C ALA A 35 27.98 17.36 -13.61
N ARG A 36 27.68 18.03 -12.49
CA ARG A 36 27.96 17.51 -11.15
C ARG A 36 27.20 16.20 -10.89
N ARG A 37 25.95 16.11 -11.31
CA ARG A 37 25.16 14.89 -11.13
C ARG A 37 25.73 13.72 -11.95
N LEU A 38 26.21 13.98 -13.16
CA LEU A 38 26.88 12.97 -13.98
C LEU A 38 28.20 12.50 -13.38
N ASP A 39 28.99 13.40 -12.80
CA ASP A 39 30.21 13.04 -12.07
C ASP A 39 29.89 12.18 -10.83
N GLU A 40 28.81 12.51 -10.11
CA GLU A 40 28.34 11.73 -8.96
C GLU A 40 27.87 10.33 -9.37
N LEU A 41 27.16 10.20 -10.50
CA LEU A 41 26.72 8.92 -11.06
C LEU A 41 27.90 8.09 -11.59
N SER A 42 28.88 8.72 -12.22
CA SER A 42 30.03 7.99 -12.77
C SER A 42 31.03 7.52 -11.71
N ALA A 43 31.06 8.19 -10.55
CA ALA A 43 31.91 7.81 -9.44
C ALA A 43 31.46 6.53 -8.73
N SER A 44 30.15 6.25 -8.62
CA SER A 44 29.63 5.06 -7.95
C SER A 44 28.25 4.65 -8.44
N GLY A 45 28.03 3.34 -8.61
CA GLY A 45 26.72 2.77 -8.91
C GLY A 45 25.67 2.95 -7.80
N CYS A 46 26.08 3.24 -6.56
CA CYS A 46 25.15 3.58 -5.47
C CYS A 46 25.14 5.10 -5.22
N CYS A 47 24.28 5.82 -5.93
CA CYS A 47 24.18 7.29 -5.85
C CYS A 47 22.73 7.83 -5.93
N GLN A 48 21.80 7.22 -5.20
CA GLN A 48 20.37 7.55 -5.25
C GLN A 48 20.01 8.50 -4.09
N LYS A 49 19.69 9.77 -4.41
CA LYS A 49 19.45 10.83 -3.41
C LYS A 49 17.99 10.95 -2.97
N ILE A 50 17.07 10.37 -3.73
CA ILE A 50 15.63 10.31 -3.42
C ILE A 50 15.13 8.91 -3.78
N ALA A 51 14.32 8.32 -2.91
CA ALA A 51 13.78 6.97 -3.13
C ALA A 51 12.36 6.85 -2.55
N TRP A 52 11.47 6.16 -3.26
CA TRP A 52 10.07 5.98 -2.85
C TRP A 52 9.81 4.54 -2.39
N SER A 53 9.39 4.39 -1.14
CA SER A 53 8.98 3.10 -0.55
C SER A 53 7.73 2.56 -1.23
N LYS A 54 7.65 1.22 -1.37
CA LYS A 54 6.45 0.50 -1.81
C LYS A 54 5.20 0.74 -0.94
N ASN A 55 5.38 1.28 0.27
CA ASN A 55 4.30 1.65 1.18
C ASN A 55 3.85 3.12 1.08
N GLY A 56 4.47 3.94 0.21
CA GLY A 56 4.07 5.34 -0.01
C GLY A 56 4.87 6.40 0.74
N CYS A 57 6.05 6.06 1.29
CA CYS A 57 6.94 7.03 1.95
C CYS A 57 8.13 7.40 1.06
N VAL A 58 8.38 8.69 0.87
CA VAL A 58 9.56 9.20 0.13
C VAL A 58 10.67 9.53 1.12
N ALA A 59 11.84 8.96 0.94
CA ALA A 59 13.06 9.36 1.63
C ALA A 59 13.95 10.18 0.69
N TYR A 60 14.58 11.23 1.20
CA TYR A 60 15.55 12.01 0.45
C TYR A 60 16.69 12.51 1.32
N ILE A 61 17.88 12.62 0.72
CA ILE A 61 19.07 13.22 1.32
C ILE A 61 19.00 14.73 1.09
N THR A 62 19.23 15.51 2.13
CA THR A 62 19.25 16.98 2.04
C THR A 62 20.41 17.46 1.15
N PRO A 63 20.32 18.66 0.53
CA PRO A 63 21.35 19.15 -0.40
C PRO A 63 22.76 19.27 0.18
N ASP A 64 22.89 19.43 1.51
CA ASP A 64 24.17 19.44 2.23
C ASP A 64 24.80 18.03 2.37
N GLY A 65 24.00 16.98 2.24
CA GLY A 65 24.40 15.59 2.34
C GLY A 65 24.44 15.03 3.77
N TYR A 66 24.06 15.77 4.81
CA TYR A 66 24.24 15.34 6.21
C TYR A 66 22.95 14.99 6.93
N SER A 67 21.80 15.10 6.27
CA SER A 67 20.51 14.76 6.86
C SER A 67 19.64 14.00 5.88
N ILE A 68 18.71 13.23 6.44
CA ILE A 68 17.76 12.42 5.68
C ILE A 68 16.38 12.76 6.20
N ASN A 69 15.48 13.05 5.27
CA ASN A 69 14.12 13.44 5.58
C ASN A 69 13.14 12.47 4.90
N LEU A 70 12.03 12.24 5.57
CA LEU A 70 10.90 11.44 5.11
C LEU A 70 9.73 12.35 4.79
N ARG A 71 9.01 12.07 3.70
CA ARG A 71 7.71 12.67 3.39
C ARG A 71 6.73 11.56 3.06
N VAL A 72 5.65 11.49 3.83
CA VAL A 72 4.60 10.47 3.62
C VAL A 72 3.60 10.98 2.59
N PHE A 73 3.34 10.18 1.56
CA PHE A 73 2.27 10.46 0.61
C PHE A 73 0.90 10.14 1.26
N ALA A 74 0.02 11.13 1.31
CA ALA A 74 -1.26 11.00 2.00
C ALA A 74 -2.36 11.86 1.36
N ARG A 75 -3.60 11.42 1.56
CA ARG A 75 -4.81 12.16 1.21
C ARG A 75 -5.09 13.24 2.25
N ASP A 76 -5.34 14.45 1.78
CA ASP A 76 -5.90 15.52 2.59
C ASP A 76 -7.38 15.23 2.88
N PRO A 77 -7.81 15.23 4.16
CA PRO A 77 -9.19 14.87 4.52
C PRO A 77 -10.25 15.86 4.01
N MET A 78 -9.90 17.14 3.88
CA MET A 78 -10.86 18.19 3.57
C MET A 78 -11.04 18.35 2.06
N THR A 79 -9.93 18.43 1.34
CA THR A 79 -9.91 18.63 -0.12
C THR A 79 -9.99 17.32 -0.90
N GLY A 80 -9.59 16.20 -0.30
CA GLY A 80 -9.47 14.92 -0.98
C GLY A 80 -8.23 14.79 -1.88
N LYS A 81 -7.45 15.88 -2.02
CA LYS A 81 -6.22 15.91 -2.81
C LYS A 81 -5.14 15.06 -2.15
N TRP A 82 -4.32 14.40 -2.96
CA TRP A 82 -3.15 13.65 -2.50
C TRP A 82 -1.88 14.47 -2.68
N ASP A 83 -1.00 14.47 -1.68
CA ASP A 83 0.29 15.15 -1.75
C ASP A 83 1.33 14.54 -0.78
N LEU A 84 2.58 14.98 -0.88
CA LEU A 84 3.62 14.71 0.09
C LEU A 84 3.41 15.56 1.36
N GLY A 85 3.30 14.89 2.50
CA GLY A 85 3.19 15.54 3.80
C GLY A 85 4.44 16.34 4.20
N LYS A 86 4.40 16.88 5.42
CA LYS A 86 5.53 17.62 6.02
C LYS A 86 6.76 16.70 6.11
N ALA A 87 7.94 17.29 5.93
CA ALA A 87 9.20 16.58 6.11
C ALA A 87 9.39 16.20 7.57
N SER A 88 9.71 14.92 7.82
CA SER A 88 10.11 14.38 9.12
C SER A 88 11.58 13.98 9.04
N ALA A 89 12.43 14.57 9.87
CA ALA A 89 13.85 14.24 9.89
C ALA A 89 14.08 12.87 10.52
N LEU A 90 14.94 12.07 9.90
CA LEU A 90 15.37 10.78 10.42
C LEU A 90 16.40 11.01 11.54
N GLU A 91 16.18 10.39 12.69
CA GLU A 91 17.12 10.48 13.81
C GLU A 91 18.35 9.61 13.54
N ILE A 92 19.44 10.25 13.09
CA ILE A 92 20.73 9.59 12.84
C ILE A 92 21.43 9.36 14.20
N PRO A 93 21.90 8.13 14.51
CA PRO A 93 22.66 7.87 15.72
C PRO A 93 23.99 8.65 15.75
N VAL A 94 24.43 9.06 16.94
CA VAL A 94 25.67 9.84 17.14
C VAL A 94 26.88 9.07 16.59
N GLY A 95 27.73 9.75 15.82
CA GLY A 95 28.94 9.17 15.21
C GLY A 95 28.72 8.62 13.79
N HIS A 96 27.51 8.71 13.25
CA HIS A 96 27.17 8.30 11.88
C HIS A 96 26.87 9.49 10.95
N ASP A 97 27.13 10.71 11.39
CA ASP A 97 26.93 11.98 10.69
C ASP A 97 28.24 12.65 10.23
N GLU A 98 29.38 11.97 10.40
CA GLU A 98 30.69 12.49 10.00
C GLU A 98 30.87 12.57 8.47
N PHE A 99 30.29 11.61 7.75
CA PHE A 99 30.38 11.49 6.30
C PHE A 99 29.05 11.84 5.62
N ARG A 100 29.13 12.39 4.41
CA ARG A 100 27.95 12.71 3.62
C ARG A 100 27.23 11.43 3.19
N PHE A 101 25.91 11.42 3.31
CA PHE A 101 25.04 10.40 2.75
C PHE A 101 25.00 10.48 1.22
N VAL A 102 25.11 9.33 0.57
CA VAL A 102 25.23 9.22 -0.90
C VAL A 102 24.13 8.40 -1.55
N HIS A 103 23.53 7.45 -0.83
CA HIS A 103 22.55 6.54 -1.41
C HIS A 103 21.46 6.13 -0.40
N LEU A 104 20.24 5.96 -0.91
CA LEU A 104 19.06 5.46 -0.20
C LEU A 104 18.50 4.25 -0.96
N SER A 105 18.15 3.17 -0.25
CA SER A 105 17.53 2.00 -0.87
C SER A 105 16.46 1.39 0.05
N TRP A 106 15.23 1.27 -0.45
CA TRP A 106 14.14 0.60 0.26
C TRP A 106 14.16 -0.91 0.00
N SER A 107 13.80 -1.71 1.01
CA SER A 107 13.56 -3.14 0.84
C SER A 107 12.35 -3.42 -0.06
N HIS A 108 12.23 -4.65 -0.58
CA HIS A 108 11.15 -5.03 -1.52
C HIS A 108 9.73 -4.80 -0.97
N LEU A 109 9.53 -4.98 0.35
CA LEU A 109 8.26 -4.69 1.03
C LEU A 109 8.16 -3.25 1.57
N GLY A 110 9.17 -2.41 1.36
CA GLY A 110 9.19 -1.00 1.72
C GLY A 110 9.17 -0.70 3.22
N ASN A 111 9.52 -1.68 4.06
CA ASN A 111 9.54 -1.55 5.53
C ASN A 111 10.91 -1.17 6.09
N ASP A 112 11.97 -1.45 5.35
CA ASP A 112 13.35 -1.17 5.76
C ASP A 112 14.01 -0.23 4.75
N LEU A 113 14.79 0.72 5.26
CA LEU A 113 15.57 1.69 4.49
C LEU A 113 17.05 1.49 4.81
N ALA A 114 17.83 1.16 3.79
CA ALA A 114 19.28 1.23 3.84
C ALA A 114 19.75 2.63 3.45
N VAL A 115 20.62 3.19 4.29
CA VAL A 115 21.27 4.48 4.13
C VAL A 115 22.77 4.25 4.04
N MET A 116 23.41 4.88 3.06
CA MET A 116 24.85 4.74 2.85
C MET A 116 25.54 6.11 2.86
N ASP A 117 26.72 6.14 3.46
CA ASP A 117 27.59 7.31 3.45
C ASP A 117 28.76 7.16 2.46
N ALA A 118 29.51 8.25 2.31
CA ALA A 118 30.70 8.30 1.45
C ALA A 118 31.90 7.49 1.99
N ALA A 119 31.86 7.00 3.23
CA ALA A 119 32.86 6.09 3.78
C ALA A 119 32.54 4.61 3.50
N GLY A 120 31.32 4.31 3.02
CA GLY A 120 30.88 2.95 2.74
C GLY A 120 30.21 2.27 3.94
N HIS A 121 29.79 3.03 4.95
CA HIS A 121 28.96 2.51 6.02
C HIS A 121 27.52 2.33 5.55
N VAL A 122 26.90 1.23 5.99
CA VAL A 122 25.52 0.90 5.65
C VAL A 122 24.69 0.83 6.92
N ILE A 123 23.77 1.77 7.07
CA ILE A 123 22.88 1.97 8.22
C ILE A 123 21.48 1.51 7.82
N ILE A 124 20.81 0.73 8.65
CA ILE A 124 19.45 0.24 8.36
C ILE A 124 18.47 0.85 9.34
N PHE A 125 17.36 1.33 8.80
CA PHE A 125 16.21 1.81 9.56
C PHE A 125 14.99 0.97 9.23
N SER A 126 14.19 0.65 10.23
CA SER A 126 12.96 -0.15 10.07
C SER A 126 11.73 0.63 10.52
N CYS A 127 10.64 0.50 9.76
CA CYS A 127 9.36 1.15 10.03
C CYS A 127 8.68 0.58 11.29
N GLN A 128 8.29 1.45 12.21
CA GLN A 128 7.59 1.08 13.44
C GLN A 128 6.13 1.56 13.42
N MET A 129 5.27 0.81 12.72
CA MET A 129 3.80 0.98 12.67
C MET A 129 3.29 2.24 11.98
N ALA A 130 4.09 3.30 11.90
CA ALA A 130 3.82 4.52 11.15
C ALA A 130 4.97 4.79 10.17
N LEU A 131 4.63 5.21 8.94
CA LEU A 131 5.57 5.35 7.82
C LEU A 131 6.67 6.38 8.03
N ASP A 132 6.43 7.36 8.89
CA ASP A 132 7.36 8.42 9.30
C ASP A 132 8.02 8.14 10.66
N ARG A 133 7.79 6.94 11.23
CA ARG A 133 8.52 6.43 12.41
C ARG A 133 9.47 5.32 11.97
N MET A 134 10.72 5.70 11.76
CA MET A 134 11.78 4.78 11.43
C MET A 134 12.71 4.64 12.64
N SER A 135 13.03 3.42 13.02
CA SER A 135 13.99 3.14 14.09
C SER A 135 15.28 2.59 13.53
N PHE A 136 16.42 3.10 14.03
CA PHE A 136 17.72 2.52 13.75
C PHE A 136 17.77 1.07 14.22
N ALA A 137 18.13 0.15 13.32
CA ALA A 137 18.30 -1.25 13.61
C ALA A 137 19.76 -1.49 14.02
N ARG A 138 20.01 -1.75 15.31
CA ARG A 138 21.36 -1.95 15.84
C ARG A 138 22.03 -3.15 15.16
N SER A 139 23.28 -2.95 14.74
CA SER A 139 24.18 -4.01 14.30
C SER A 139 25.17 -4.36 15.41
N GLU A 140 25.54 -5.64 15.54
CA GLU A 140 26.44 -6.12 16.61
C GLU A 140 27.93 -5.78 16.37
N ILE A 141 28.33 -5.44 15.15
CA ILE A 141 29.74 -5.28 14.78
C ILE A 141 30.12 -3.80 14.76
N ALA A 142 31.18 -3.44 15.49
CA ALA A 142 31.83 -2.14 15.39
C ALA A 142 32.39 -1.95 13.98
N GLN A 143 32.04 -0.85 13.31
CA GLN A 143 32.54 -0.55 11.98
C GLN A 143 34.07 -0.30 12.05
N PRO A 144 34.87 -0.85 11.13
CA PRO A 144 36.31 -0.58 11.07
C PRO A 144 36.58 0.91 10.80
N GLU A 145 37.81 1.37 11.09
CA GLU A 145 38.23 2.75 10.84
C GLU A 145 37.90 3.18 9.40
N ALA A 146 37.42 4.43 9.25
CA ALA A 146 36.88 4.94 8.01
C ALA A 146 37.96 5.05 6.91
N GLU A 147 38.07 4.02 6.08
CA GLU A 147 38.72 4.11 4.78
C GLU A 147 37.66 4.41 3.73
N VAL A 148 37.90 5.40 2.85
CA VAL A 148 36.96 5.77 1.76
C VAL A 148 36.82 4.59 0.80
N ASP A 149 35.86 3.70 1.09
CA ASP A 149 35.55 2.49 0.33
C ASP A 149 34.05 2.40 0.07
N VAL A 150 33.59 3.28 -0.82
CA VAL A 150 32.17 3.45 -1.14
C VAL A 150 31.51 2.13 -1.57
N VAL A 151 30.23 1.98 -1.24
CA VAL A 151 29.39 0.93 -1.80
C VAL A 151 29.16 1.24 -3.29
N VAL A 152 29.32 0.24 -4.15
CA VAL A 152 29.21 0.38 -5.62
C VAL A 152 28.06 -0.44 -6.21
N GLY A 153 27.47 -1.33 -5.43
CA GLY A 153 26.26 -2.07 -5.78
C GLY A 153 25.59 -2.66 -4.55
N ILE A 154 24.26 -2.75 -4.58
CA ILE A 154 23.42 -3.27 -3.50
C ILE A 154 22.29 -4.12 -4.08
N HIS A 155 21.85 -5.13 -3.34
CA HIS A 155 20.67 -5.91 -3.66
C HIS A 155 19.97 -6.41 -2.39
N TRP A 156 18.65 -6.18 -2.32
CA TRP A 156 17.78 -6.81 -1.33
C TRP A 156 17.40 -8.21 -1.79
N CYS A 157 17.55 -9.20 -0.91
CA CYS A 157 17.09 -10.56 -1.18
C CYS A 157 15.57 -10.67 -1.04
N ALA A 158 14.97 -11.66 -1.70
CA ALA A 158 13.53 -11.89 -1.64
C ALA A 158 13.07 -12.29 -0.22
N ILE A 159 11.87 -11.85 0.17
CA ILE A 159 11.29 -12.11 1.49
C ILE A 159 10.21 -13.19 1.38
N LEU A 160 10.47 -14.34 2.00
CA LEU A 160 9.51 -15.44 2.07
C LEU A 160 8.36 -15.15 3.06
N PRO A 161 7.17 -15.74 2.85
CA PRO A 161 6.68 -16.36 1.61
C PRO A 161 6.15 -15.32 0.60
N TYR A 162 6.26 -14.02 0.90
CA TYR A 162 5.58 -12.93 0.18
C TYR A 162 5.98 -12.85 -1.30
N GLU A 163 7.24 -13.14 -1.63
CA GLU A 163 7.76 -13.00 -2.99
C GLU A 163 8.02 -14.34 -3.69
N GLN A 164 7.79 -15.48 -3.01
CA GLN A 164 8.06 -16.81 -3.57
C GLN A 164 7.07 -17.18 -4.68
N LYS A 165 5.80 -16.79 -4.52
CA LYS A 165 4.73 -17.11 -5.46
C LYS A 165 3.82 -15.91 -5.63
N ASN A 166 3.88 -15.29 -6.81
CA ASN A 166 3.05 -14.14 -7.13
C ASN A 166 2.00 -14.49 -8.19
N HIS A 167 0.87 -13.81 -8.09
CA HIS A 167 -0.16 -13.80 -9.13
C HIS A 167 0.09 -12.62 -10.06
N ILE A 168 0.53 -12.91 -11.28
CA ILE A 168 0.85 -11.91 -12.29
C ILE A 168 -0.39 -11.66 -13.12
N ALA A 169 -0.90 -10.42 -13.10
CA ALA A 169 -1.98 -9.98 -13.96
C ALA A 169 -1.39 -9.47 -15.28
N TRP A 170 -1.54 -10.26 -16.35
CA TRP A 170 -0.88 -10.07 -17.64
C TRP A 170 -1.58 -9.05 -18.53
N SER A 171 -2.90 -9.12 -18.58
CA SER A 171 -3.73 -8.30 -19.46
C SER A 171 -5.18 -8.33 -19.00
N ALA A 172 -5.98 -7.45 -19.57
CA ALA A 172 -7.43 -7.50 -19.52
C ALA A 172 -7.97 -7.53 -20.95
N SER A 173 -8.98 -8.36 -21.21
CA SER A 173 -9.68 -8.40 -22.50
C SER A 173 -11.16 -8.08 -22.31
N GLY A 174 -11.68 -7.17 -23.12
CA GLY A 174 -13.06 -6.70 -23.12
C GLY A 174 -13.87 -7.29 -24.27
N LYS A 175 -15.09 -7.78 -23.98
CA LYS A 175 -16.13 -8.07 -24.98
C LYS A 175 -17.47 -7.52 -24.47
N GLU A 176 -18.14 -6.68 -25.26
CA GLU A 176 -19.48 -6.13 -24.94
C GLU A 176 -19.56 -5.56 -23.49
N ASP A 177 -18.65 -4.64 -23.15
CA ASP A 177 -18.52 -4.02 -21.81
C ASP A 177 -18.23 -4.96 -20.63
N LYS A 178 -17.86 -6.22 -20.90
CA LYS A 178 -17.38 -7.15 -19.88
C LYS A 178 -15.89 -7.39 -20.04
N TRP A 179 -15.15 -7.12 -18.97
CA TRP A 179 -13.72 -7.34 -18.90
C TRP A 179 -13.39 -8.66 -18.19
N THR A 180 -12.39 -9.36 -18.71
CA THR A 180 -11.79 -10.53 -18.07
C THR A 180 -10.31 -10.30 -17.89
N PHE A 181 -9.83 -10.45 -16.66
CA PHE A 181 -8.43 -10.23 -16.30
C PHE A 181 -7.66 -11.55 -16.37
N GLN A 182 -6.62 -11.59 -17.19
CA GLN A 182 -5.77 -12.76 -17.35
C GLN A 182 -4.70 -12.75 -16.25
N THR A 183 -4.88 -13.58 -15.24
CA THR A 183 -3.93 -13.72 -14.13
C THR A 183 -3.38 -15.14 -14.07
N SER A 184 -2.06 -15.30 -13.96
CA SER A 184 -1.43 -16.60 -13.74
C SER A 184 -0.49 -16.57 -12.55
N SER A 185 -0.26 -17.73 -11.92
CA SER A 185 0.70 -17.83 -10.83
C SER A 185 2.09 -18.12 -11.38
N HIS A 186 3.10 -17.43 -10.87
CA HIS A 186 4.50 -17.72 -11.13
C HIS A 186 5.24 -17.92 -9.81
N SER A 187 6.13 -18.92 -9.77
CA SER A 187 6.99 -19.18 -8.61
C SER A 187 8.41 -18.72 -8.91
N PHE A 188 8.96 -17.87 -8.04
CA PHE A 188 10.31 -17.36 -8.12
C PHE A 188 11.21 -18.13 -7.15
N ASN A 189 12.37 -18.57 -7.61
CA ASN A 189 13.41 -19.21 -6.80
C ASN A 189 14.57 -18.22 -6.61
N ASP A 190 14.25 -17.06 -6.06
CA ASP A 190 15.23 -16.01 -5.80
C ASP A 190 16.00 -16.29 -4.52
N ALA A 191 17.25 -15.82 -4.46
CA ALA A 191 18.02 -15.89 -3.23
C ALA A 191 17.28 -15.14 -2.11
N CYS A 192 17.06 -15.84 -1.00
CA CYS A 192 16.21 -15.38 0.09
C CYS A 192 16.79 -15.76 1.44
N HIS A 193 16.26 -15.12 2.48
CA HIS A 193 16.43 -15.56 3.85
C HIS A 193 15.55 -16.79 4.12
N PRO A 194 16.03 -17.84 4.83
CA PRO A 194 15.32 -19.11 4.97
C PRO A 194 14.09 -19.05 5.91
N TRP A 195 13.98 -18.05 6.80
CA TRP A 195 12.74 -17.82 7.54
C TRP A 195 11.85 -16.76 6.93
N ASP A 196 10.56 -17.07 7.01
CA ASP A 196 9.45 -16.20 6.66
C ASP A 196 9.53 -14.83 7.35
N GLY A 197 9.36 -13.79 6.54
CA GLY A 197 9.22 -12.40 6.96
C GLY A 197 10.51 -11.71 7.38
N LYS A 198 11.68 -12.37 7.28
CA LYS A 198 12.98 -11.78 7.61
C LYS A 198 13.67 -11.25 6.37
N ALA A 199 14.23 -10.05 6.50
CA ALA A 199 14.94 -9.39 5.41
C ALA A 199 16.44 -9.74 5.43
N SER A 200 17.02 -9.78 4.24
CA SER A 200 18.48 -9.83 4.04
C SER A 200 18.88 -9.03 2.80
N MET A 201 20.14 -8.65 2.74
CA MET A 201 20.68 -7.75 1.73
C MET A 201 22.16 -8.03 1.52
N ILE A 202 22.61 -7.89 0.28
CA ILE A 202 24.00 -8.02 -0.11
C ILE A 202 24.48 -6.74 -0.77
N TYR A 203 25.73 -6.35 -0.54
CA TYR A 203 26.32 -5.17 -1.17
C TYR A 203 27.81 -5.36 -1.40
N LEU A 204 28.31 -4.72 -2.46
CA LEU A 204 29.72 -4.73 -2.85
C LEU A 204 30.35 -3.35 -2.60
N LYS A 205 31.51 -3.34 -1.97
CA LYS A 205 32.35 -2.14 -1.87
C LYS A 205 33.38 -2.04 -2.99
N ARG A 206 33.87 -0.82 -3.23
CA ARG A 206 34.81 -0.48 -4.28
C ARG A 206 36.07 -1.36 -4.29
N ARG A 207 36.59 -1.75 -3.13
CA ARG A 207 37.80 -2.59 -3.01
C ARG A 207 37.54 -4.11 -3.07
N GLY A 208 36.33 -4.54 -3.40
CA GLY A 208 36.00 -5.95 -3.59
C GLY A 208 35.51 -6.66 -2.32
N GLU A 209 35.23 -5.93 -1.23
CA GLU A 209 34.54 -6.52 -0.07
C GLU A 209 33.06 -6.72 -0.39
N LEU A 210 32.62 -7.97 -0.47
CA LEU A 210 31.23 -8.36 -0.61
C LEU A 210 30.64 -8.66 0.77
N LYS A 211 29.64 -7.89 1.18
CA LYS A 211 29.03 -7.97 2.50
C LYS A 211 27.59 -8.45 2.43
N TYR A 212 27.22 -9.39 3.28
CA TYR A 212 25.88 -9.93 3.39
C TYR A 212 25.31 -9.64 4.78
N LYS A 213 24.24 -8.85 4.84
CA LYS A 213 23.50 -8.48 6.05
C LYS A 213 22.19 -9.25 6.13
N PHE A 214 21.85 -9.76 7.31
CA PHE A 214 20.63 -10.54 7.52
C PHE A 214 20.03 -10.31 8.91
N GLN A 215 18.71 -10.43 9.01
CA GLN A 215 17.97 -10.29 10.26
C GLN A 215 17.96 -11.58 11.08
N GLN A 216 18.22 -11.44 12.37
CA GLN A 216 18.05 -12.48 13.37
C GLN A 216 16.57 -12.61 13.82
N ALA A 217 16.29 -13.61 14.65
CA ALA A 217 14.96 -13.86 15.23
C ALA A 217 14.37 -12.62 15.94
N ASP A 218 15.21 -11.90 16.67
CA ASP A 218 14.88 -10.67 17.40
C ASP A 218 14.83 -9.40 16.51
N SER A 219 15.11 -9.54 15.21
CA SER A 219 15.20 -8.47 14.22
C SER A 219 16.45 -7.58 14.34
N SER A 220 17.45 -8.00 15.12
CA SER A 220 18.81 -7.44 15.04
C SER A 220 19.47 -7.81 13.71
N TRP A 221 20.44 -7.01 13.27
CA TRP A 221 21.13 -7.22 11.99
C TRP A 221 22.56 -7.72 12.20
N HIS A 222 22.85 -8.87 11.59
CA HIS A 222 24.18 -9.49 11.56
C HIS A 222 24.80 -9.31 10.18
N GLU A 223 26.13 -9.39 10.09
CA GLU A 223 26.89 -9.21 8.86
C GLU A 223 27.98 -10.28 8.72
N ILE A 224 28.18 -10.76 7.49
CA ILE A 224 29.33 -11.55 7.06
C ILE A 224 29.99 -10.91 5.83
N THR A 225 31.26 -11.24 5.59
CA THR A 225 32.05 -10.68 4.50
C THR A 225 32.74 -11.78 3.70
N ALA A 226 32.77 -11.63 2.37
CA ALA A 226 33.64 -12.36 1.44
C ALA A 226 34.43 -11.36 0.58
N THR A 227 35.54 -11.78 0.00
CA THR A 227 36.39 -10.92 -0.85
C THR A 227 36.36 -11.37 -2.31
N LEU A 228 36.16 -10.43 -3.23
CA LEU A 228 36.22 -10.65 -4.68
C LEU A 228 37.68 -10.56 -5.16
N GLY A 229 38.40 -11.67 -5.06
CA GLY A 229 39.80 -11.74 -5.48
C GLY A 229 40.74 -10.85 -4.64
N SER A 230 42.02 -10.81 -5.02
CA SER A 230 43.02 -9.93 -4.40
C SER A 230 43.27 -8.74 -5.33
N MET A 231 42.91 -7.53 -4.91
CA MET A 231 43.28 -6.32 -5.65
C MET A 231 44.79 -6.09 -5.57
N VAL A 232 45.44 -6.02 -6.73
CA VAL A 232 46.88 -5.73 -6.85
C VAL A 232 47.09 -4.29 -7.32
N SER A 233 46.09 -3.67 -7.96
CA SER A 233 46.18 -2.32 -8.53
C SER A 233 44.94 -1.46 -8.26
N THR A 234 45.13 -0.14 -8.14
CA THR A 234 44.03 0.83 -8.03
C THR A 234 43.16 0.90 -9.29
N ARG A 235 43.64 0.41 -10.43
CA ARG A 235 42.87 0.29 -11.68
C ARG A 235 41.88 -0.88 -11.67
N GLU A 236 41.96 -1.75 -10.67
CA GLU A 236 41.05 -2.89 -10.46
C GLU A 236 39.90 -2.53 -9.51
N ALA A 237 39.88 -1.29 -8.99
CA ALA A 237 38.79 -0.82 -8.15
C ALA A 237 37.46 -0.83 -8.92
N PHE A 238 36.42 -1.35 -8.28
CA PHE A 238 35.08 -1.35 -8.86
C PHE A 238 34.44 0.03 -8.73
N THR A 239 33.68 0.43 -9.75
CA THR A 239 32.90 1.68 -9.74
C THR A 239 31.41 1.40 -9.68
N HIS A 240 30.94 0.34 -10.35
CA HIS A 240 29.54 -0.02 -10.42
C HIS A 240 29.38 -1.53 -10.25
N ALA A 241 28.31 -1.94 -9.59
CA ALA A 241 27.94 -3.33 -9.47
C ALA A 241 26.42 -3.50 -9.47
N ALA A 242 25.94 -4.60 -10.04
CA ALA A 242 24.54 -4.95 -10.08
C ALA A 242 24.32 -6.44 -9.89
N PHE A 243 23.21 -6.80 -9.26
CA PHE A 243 22.87 -8.17 -8.95
C PHE A 243 21.57 -8.58 -9.65
N ALA A 244 21.48 -9.86 -10.01
CA ALA A 244 20.26 -10.48 -10.53
C ALA A 244 20.08 -11.86 -9.90
N SER A 245 18.83 -12.27 -9.69
CA SER A 245 18.51 -13.66 -9.38
C SER A 245 18.80 -14.56 -10.58
N ASN A 246 19.35 -15.75 -10.31
CA ASN A 246 19.52 -16.81 -11.31
C ASN A 246 18.36 -17.82 -11.31
N ASN A 247 17.29 -17.56 -10.53
CA ASN A 247 16.12 -18.43 -10.38
C ASN A 247 16.45 -19.89 -9.96
N ASP A 248 17.50 -20.04 -9.16
CA ASP A 248 18.01 -21.30 -8.60
C ASP A 248 18.50 -21.13 -7.14
N ASN A 249 17.97 -20.12 -6.45
CA ASN A 249 18.39 -19.65 -5.13
C ASN A 249 19.81 -19.05 -5.06
N THR A 250 20.48 -18.83 -6.20
CA THR A 250 21.77 -18.11 -6.27
C THR A 250 21.62 -16.73 -6.89
N LEU A 251 22.58 -15.85 -6.61
CA LEU A 251 22.68 -14.53 -7.22
C LEU A 251 23.80 -14.52 -8.26
N LEU A 252 23.56 -13.81 -9.36
CA LEU A 252 24.62 -13.37 -10.26
C LEU A 252 24.96 -11.92 -9.92
N LEU A 253 26.25 -11.62 -9.88
CA LEU A 253 26.79 -10.28 -9.69
C LEU A 253 27.60 -9.90 -10.92
N VAL A 254 27.34 -8.72 -11.45
CA VAL A 254 28.23 -8.07 -12.42
C VAL A 254 28.90 -6.87 -11.77
N ALA A 255 30.22 -6.74 -11.92
CA ALA A 255 30.99 -5.60 -11.40
C ALA A 255 31.84 -4.97 -12.51
N TYR A 256 31.81 -3.64 -12.60
CA TYR A 256 32.56 -2.85 -13.57
C TYR A 256 33.72 -2.12 -12.89
N ASP A 257 34.93 -2.30 -13.42
CA ASP A 257 36.14 -1.69 -12.88
C ASP A 257 36.56 -0.40 -13.63
N VAL A 258 37.52 0.33 -13.06
CA VAL A 258 38.09 1.56 -13.67
C VAL A 258 38.77 1.28 -15.01
N SER A 259 39.20 0.04 -15.26
CA SER A 259 39.85 -0.38 -16.51
C SER A 259 38.86 -0.67 -17.65
N GLY A 260 37.56 -0.64 -17.37
CA GLY A 260 36.52 -0.87 -18.35
C GLY A 260 36.21 -2.35 -18.60
N ARG A 261 36.43 -3.20 -17.60
CA ARG A 261 36.12 -4.64 -17.63
C ARG A 261 34.82 -4.92 -16.86
N LEU A 262 34.04 -5.88 -17.35
CA LEU A 262 32.88 -6.44 -16.66
C LEU A 262 33.21 -7.83 -16.13
N HIS A 263 33.17 -7.98 -14.81
CA HIS A 263 33.37 -9.25 -14.12
C HIS A 263 32.02 -9.86 -13.77
N LEU A 264 31.81 -11.15 -14.09
CA LEU A 264 30.63 -11.92 -13.72
C LEU A 264 30.97 -12.91 -12.60
N TYR A 265 30.25 -12.83 -11.49
CA TYR A 265 30.36 -13.73 -10.36
C TYR A 265 29.04 -14.45 -10.10
N ARG A 266 29.13 -15.67 -9.55
CA ARG A 266 28.01 -16.38 -8.93
C ARG A 266 28.19 -16.39 -7.42
N ILE A 267 27.11 -16.11 -6.70
CA ILE A 267 27.08 -16.00 -5.25
C ILE A 267 26.00 -16.94 -4.69
N GLU A 268 26.40 -17.80 -3.77
CA GLU A 268 25.52 -18.72 -3.05
C GLU A 268 25.65 -18.48 -1.54
N ALA A 269 24.52 -18.21 -0.87
CA ALA A 269 24.46 -18.12 0.58
C ALA A 269 24.01 -19.47 1.16
N ARG A 270 24.93 -20.21 1.78
CA ARG A 270 24.65 -21.51 2.40
C ARG A 270 24.24 -21.34 3.84
N TRP A 271 22.97 -21.60 4.09
CA TRP A 271 22.39 -21.53 5.42
C TRP A 271 22.52 -22.86 6.15
N ASN A 272 23.14 -22.84 7.34
CA ASN A 272 23.20 -23.99 8.25
C ASN A 272 21.87 -24.12 9.02
N VAL A 273 20.77 -24.39 8.31
CA VAL A 273 19.45 -24.54 8.96
C VAL A 273 19.40 -25.90 9.66
N LEU A 274 19.57 -25.92 10.98
CA LEU A 274 19.23 -27.09 11.80
C LEU A 274 17.74 -27.41 11.60
N ASN A 275 17.42 -28.55 11.00
CA ASN A 275 16.04 -29.04 10.87
C ASN A 275 15.32 -28.94 12.23
N PRO A 276 14.33 -28.06 12.40
CA PRO A 276 13.69 -27.90 13.69
C PRO A 276 12.91 -29.17 14.02
N LYS A 277 13.24 -29.81 15.15
CA LYS A 277 12.28 -30.71 15.82
C LYS A 277 11.04 -29.87 16.16
N PRO A 278 9.81 -30.39 15.99
CA PRO A 278 8.56 -29.60 16.02
C PRO A 278 8.20 -28.89 17.34
N ALA A 279 9.11 -28.81 18.32
CA ALA A 279 8.87 -28.22 19.65
C ALA A 279 9.85 -27.10 20.06
N GLN A 280 10.87 -26.76 19.27
CA GLN A 280 11.83 -25.69 19.61
C GLN A 280 12.21 -24.86 18.38
N HIS A 281 11.76 -23.60 18.34
CA HIS A 281 12.31 -22.61 17.43
C HIS A 281 13.73 -22.24 17.89
N PRO A 282 14.76 -22.33 17.03
CA PRO A 282 16.10 -21.84 17.35
C PRO A 282 16.02 -20.37 17.75
N LYS A 283 16.68 -19.97 18.85
CA LYS A 283 16.66 -18.58 19.33
C LYS A 283 17.62 -17.66 18.58
N VAL A 284 18.63 -18.21 17.90
CA VAL A 284 19.70 -17.47 17.20
C VAL A 284 20.12 -18.28 15.97
N TYR A 285 20.39 -17.59 14.87
CA TYR A 285 20.96 -18.21 13.67
C TYR A 285 22.48 -18.24 13.70
N GLU A 286 23.02 -19.36 13.23
CA GLU A 286 24.42 -19.41 12.80
C GLU A 286 24.59 -18.62 11.50
N ALA A 287 25.71 -17.91 11.38
CA ALA A 287 26.00 -17.10 10.21
C ALA A 287 26.13 -18.00 8.95
N PRO A 288 25.53 -17.61 7.80
CA PRO A 288 25.64 -18.40 6.59
C PRO A 288 27.07 -18.36 6.02
N GLU A 289 27.44 -19.37 5.24
CA GLU A 289 28.68 -19.36 4.46
C GLU A 289 28.40 -18.73 3.09
N LEU A 290 29.18 -17.72 2.71
CA LEU A 290 29.04 -17.04 1.42
C LEU A 290 30.05 -17.58 0.41
N GLN A 291 29.60 -18.44 -0.51
CA GLN A 291 30.45 -18.95 -1.59
C GLN A 291 30.37 -18.02 -2.79
N VAL A 292 31.53 -17.50 -3.22
CA VAL A 292 31.64 -16.63 -4.41
C VAL A 292 32.56 -17.27 -5.43
N THR A 293 32.12 -17.32 -6.69
CA THR A 293 32.88 -17.89 -7.80
C THR A 293 32.90 -16.92 -8.97
N GLU A 294 34.08 -16.51 -9.43
CA GLU A 294 34.23 -15.75 -10.68
C GLU A 294 33.99 -16.68 -11.88
N ILE A 295 33.08 -16.27 -12.76
CA ILE A 295 32.66 -17.06 -13.92
C ILE A 295 33.43 -16.62 -15.16
N CYS A 296 33.41 -15.33 -15.48
CA CYS A 296 34.08 -14.77 -16.64
C CYS A 296 34.29 -13.26 -16.50
N THR A 297 35.21 -12.74 -17.31
CA THR A 297 35.50 -11.30 -17.42
C THR A 297 35.47 -10.89 -18.89
N GLU A 298 34.70 -9.86 -19.20
CA GLU A 298 34.61 -9.24 -20.53
C GLU A 298 35.41 -7.93 -20.53
N GLU A 299 36.28 -7.73 -21.53
CA GLU A 299 37.12 -6.54 -21.64
C GLU A 299 36.53 -5.51 -22.61
N GLN A 300 37.04 -4.28 -22.56
CA GLN A 300 36.69 -3.19 -23.49
C GLN A 300 35.17 -2.91 -23.54
N CYS A 301 34.51 -2.92 -22.38
CA CYS A 301 33.08 -2.72 -22.24
C CYS A 301 32.69 -1.23 -22.29
N TYR A 302 33.09 -0.53 -23.35
CA TYR A 302 32.75 0.88 -23.60
C TYR A 302 32.05 1.05 -24.97
N PRO A 303 31.24 2.11 -25.15
CA PRO A 303 30.60 2.38 -26.44
C PRO A 303 31.65 2.77 -27.50
N THR A 304 31.49 2.24 -28.72
CA THR A 304 32.41 2.47 -29.84
C THR A 304 31.66 2.95 -31.07
N SER A 305 32.24 3.89 -31.82
CA SER A 305 31.76 4.30 -33.14
C SER A 305 32.62 3.68 -34.24
N SER A 306 31.97 3.22 -35.32
CA SER A 306 32.63 2.81 -36.56
C SER A 306 32.92 4.04 -37.41
N ALA A 307 34.13 4.57 -37.33
CA ALA A 307 34.58 5.59 -38.27
C ALA A 307 35.13 4.90 -39.52
N VAL A 308 34.54 5.18 -40.68
CA VAL A 308 35.17 4.90 -41.97
C VAL A 308 36.28 5.92 -42.12
N VAL A 309 37.54 5.50 -41.94
CA VAL A 309 38.68 6.35 -42.26
C VAL A 309 38.69 6.51 -43.78
N ASN A 310 38.31 7.70 -44.26
CA ASN A 310 38.56 8.10 -45.64
C ASN A 310 40.08 8.21 -45.84
N GLY A 311 40.69 7.16 -46.39
CA GLY A 311 42.10 7.16 -46.75
C GLY A 311 42.64 5.76 -47.00
N ASP A 312 42.81 5.45 -48.28
CA ASP A 312 43.52 4.29 -48.86
C ASP A 312 42.83 2.92 -48.84
N MET A 313 42.18 2.62 -49.97
CA MET A 313 41.82 1.27 -50.38
C MET A 313 43.09 0.39 -50.45
N ASN A 314 43.35 -0.40 -49.40
CA ASN A 314 43.80 -1.80 -49.50
C ASN A 314 44.06 -2.49 -48.14
N ASN A 315 43.69 -1.91 -46.99
CA ASN A 315 43.58 -2.64 -45.71
C ASN A 315 42.59 -1.94 -44.78
N ALA A 316 41.29 -2.13 -45.02
CA ALA A 316 40.24 -1.60 -44.14
C ALA A 316 40.11 -2.46 -42.86
N THR A 317 41.04 -2.31 -41.92
CA THR A 317 40.74 -2.64 -40.52
C THR A 317 39.78 -1.57 -39.99
N GLU A 318 38.54 -1.94 -39.70
CA GLU A 318 37.60 -1.08 -38.96
C GLU A 318 38.25 -0.64 -37.64
N SER A 319 38.78 0.58 -37.60
CA SER A 319 39.29 1.15 -36.36
C SER A 319 38.09 1.60 -35.51
N LYS A 320 37.76 0.83 -34.47
CA LYS A 320 36.73 1.20 -33.50
C LYS A 320 37.23 2.38 -32.66
N ILE A 321 36.60 3.55 -32.79
CA ILE A 321 36.94 4.72 -31.98
C ILE A 321 36.08 4.71 -30.71
N ARG A 322 36.71 4.84 -29.54
CA ARG A 322 36.02 4.96 -28.26
C ARG A 322 35.26 6.29 -28.20
N LEU A 323 33.96 6.23 -27.91
CA LEU A 323 33.16 7.42 -27.68
C LEU A 323 33.49 8.03 -26.30
N PRO A 324 33.54 9.37 -26.17
CA PRO A 324 33.82 10.05 -24.91
C PRO A 324 32.58 10.04 -24.00
N ALA A 325 32.22 8.87 -23.47
CA ALA A 325 31.10 8.67 -22.56
C ALA A 325 31.54 7.93 -21.29
N GLN A 326 30.92 8.27 -20.15
CA GLN A 326 31.20 7.67 -18.84
C GLN A 326 30.04 6.78 -18.41
N LEU A 327 30.34 5.65 -17.78
CA LEU A 327 29.32 4.78 -17.18
C LEU A 327 28.61 5.55 -16.06
N THR A 328 27.29 5.55 -16.05
CA THR A 328 26.46 6.22 -15.03
C THR A 328 25.53 5.25 -14.30
N HIS A 329 25.12 4.18 -14.97
CA HIS A 329 24.25 3.17 -14.39
C HIS A 329 24.69 1.79 -14.89
N LEU A 330 24.67 0.82 -13.98
CA LEU A 330 24.84 -0.59 -14.29
C LEU A 330 23.69 -1.35 -13.65
N ASN A 331 23.01 -2.18 -14.42
CA ASN A 331 21.87 -2.97 -13.98
C ASN A 331 22.01 -4.40 -14.48
N PHE A 332 21.51 -5.34 -13.70
CA PHE A 332 21.46 -6.75 -14.07
C PHE A 332 20.02 -7.22 -14.00
N LEU A 333 19.43 -7.45 -15.16
CA LEU A 333 18.04 -7.82 -15.29
C LEU A 333 17.92 -9.36 -15.25
N PRO A 334 17.17 -9.95 -14.29
CA PRO A 334 17.03 -11.41 -14.17
C PRO A 334 16.14 -11.99 -15.28
N ARG A 335 15.99 -13.30 -15.35
CA ARG A 335 15.06 -13.93 -16.31
C ARG A 335 13.62 -13.46 -16.05
N THR A 336 12.86 -13.14 -17.10
CA THR A 336 11.43 -12.77 -16.95
C THR A 336 10.54 -14.01 -16.73
N PRO A 337 9.38 -13.85 -16.06
CA PRO A 337 8.48 -14.97 -15.75
C PRO A 337 7.68 -15.53 -16.95
N GLU A 338 7.91 -15.01 -18.16
CA GLU A 338 7.20 -15.42 -19.38
C GLU A 338 7.57 -16.88 -19.77
N GLN A 339 6.54 -17.72 -19.97
CA GLN A 339 6.73 -19.18 -20.07
C GLN A 339 7.40 -19.64 -21.38
N ASN A 340 7.12 -18.99 -22.51
CA ASN A 340 7.54 -19.44 -23.84
C ASN A 340 8.48 -18.45 -24.59
N ASP A 341 8.77 -17.28 -24.00
CA ASP A 341 9.57 -16.21 -24.65
C ASP A 341 10.31 -15.31 -23.63
N GLY A 342 10.56 -15.85 -22.43
CA GLY A 342 11.20 -15.08 -21.36
C GLY A 342 12.60 -14.62 -21.72
N THR A 343 12.86 -13.34 -21.48
CA THR A 343 14.16 -12.73 -21.73
C THR A 343 15.26 -13.36 -20.85
N LEU A 344 16.43 -13.59 -21.44
CA LEU A 344 17.60 -14.10 -20.74
C LEU A 344 18.14 -13.06 -19.72
N PRO A 345 18.91 -13.50 -18.71
CA PRO A 345 19.62 -12.57 -17.85
C PRO A 345 20.46 -11.60 -18.69
N THR A 346 20.28 -10.31 -18.46
CA THR A 346 20.86 -9.26 -19.32
C THR A 346 21.55 -8.22 -18.46
N VAL A 347 22.84 -8.00 -18.72
CA VAL A 347 23.59 -6.86 -18.17
C VAL A 347 23.29 -5.64 -19.03
N GLN A 348 22.94 -4.54 -18.39
CA GLN A 348 22.63 -3.27 -19.02
C GLN A 348 23.50 -2.17 -18.42
N ALA A 349 24.27 -1.49 -19.26
CA ALA A 349 25.11 -0.37 -18.88
C ALA A 349 24.65 0.90 -19.62
N ILE A 350 24.52 2.00 -18.89
CA ILE A 350 24.15 3.30 -19.46
C ILE A 350 25.36 4.22 -19.39
N PHE A 351 25.86 4.60 -20.56
CA PHE A 351 26.96 5.55 -20.71
C PHE A 351 26.41 6.92 -21.09
N SER A 352 26.87 7.99 -20.44
CA SER A 352 26.40 9.35 -20.73
C SER A 352 27.55 10.22 -21.21
N THR A 353 27.29 11.05 -22.22
CA THR A 353 28.26 12.03 -22.71
C THR A 353 28.29 13.23 -21.76
N PRO A 354 29.47 13.77 -21.43
CA PRO A 354 29.57 14.95 -20.58
C PRO A 354 28.93 16.17 -21.27
N PRO A 355 28.30 17.09 -20.53
CA PRO A 355 27.62 18.26 -21.11
C PRO A 355 28.59 19.34 -21.63
N ASN A 356 29.87 19.29 -21.23
CA ASN A 356 30.89 20.29 -21.55
C ASN A 356 31.91 19.76 -22.58
N ILE A 357 31.48 19.08 -23.65
CA ILE A 357 32.41 18.66 -24.70
C ILE A 357 32.91 19.91 -25.43
N VAL A 358 34.20 20.21 -25.29
CA VAL A 358 34.88 21.22 -26.12
C VAL A 358 35.05 20.60 -27.50
N SER A 359 34.23 21.01 -28.47
CA SER A 359 34.43 20.61 -29.87
C SER A 359 35.79 21.13 -30.33
N LEU A 360 36.65 20.22 -30.83
CA LEU A 360 37.94 20.59 -31.41
C LEU A 360 37.75 21.27 -32.79
N ASP A 361 36.58 21.08 -33.40
CA ASP A 361 36.21 21.64 -34.69
C ASP A 361 35.11 22.69 -34.50
N GLN A 362 35.44 23.96 -34.74
CA GLN A 362 34.53 25.11 -34.57
C GLN A 362 33.37 25.12 -35.60
N THR A 363 33.38 24.19 -36.55
CA THR A 363 32.36 24.09 -37.61
C THR A 363 31.17 23.19 -37.25
N GLN A 364 31.24 22.38 -36.19
CA GLN A 364 30.14 21.54 -35.74
C GLN A 364 29.32 22.20 -34.60
N PRO A 365 27.98 22.25 -34.70
CA PRO A 365 27.15 22.75 -33.61
C PRO A 365 27.32 21.87 -32.36
N GLN A 366 27.32 22.48 -31.17
CA GLN A 366 27.34 21.73 -29.91
C GLN A 366 26.16 20.76 -29.85
N GLN A 367 26.45 19.47 -29.77
CA GLN A 367 25.44 18.43 -29.58
C GLN A 367 24.97 18.43 -28.12
N ASN A 368 23.66 18.27 -27.92
CA ASN A 368 23.11 18.04 -26.59
C ASN A 368 23.66 16.74 -25.99
N PRO A 369 23.91 16.70 -24.67
CA PRO A 369 24.36 15.48 -24.03
C PRO A 369 23.26 14.40 -24.11
N PHE A 370 23.68 13.17 -24.33
CA PHE A 370 22.80 12.01 -24.46
C PHE A 370 23.38 10.78 -23.75
N SER A 371 22.57 9.73 -23.64
CA SER A 371 23.00 8.44 -23.12
C SER A 371 23.01 7.36 -24.18
N ILE A 372 23.88 6.37 -24.01
CA ILE A 372 24.04 5.18 -24.85
C ILE A 372 23.82 3.96 -23.97
N LEU A 373 22.84 3.15 -24.35
CA LEU A 373 22.52 1.89 -23.70
C LEU A 373 23.33 0.76 -24.35
N VAL A 374 24.20 0.13 -23.56
CA VAL A 374 24.99 -1.03 -23.97
C VAL A 374 24.50 -2.26 -23.21
N ARG A 375 24.21 -3.35 -23.92
CA ARG A 375 23.58 -4.54 -23.32
C ARG A 375 24.33 -5.81 -23.67
N TRP A 376 24.41 -6.74 -22.73
CA TRP A 376 24.93 -8.08 -22.94
C TRP A 376 23.97 -9.12 -22.39
N GLN A 377 23.58 -10.07 -23.23
CA GLN A 377 22.81 -11.24 -22.80
C GLN A 377 23.74 -12.34 -22.33
N ILE A 378 23.42 -12.91 -21.17
CA ILE A 378 24.18 -14.00 -20.60
C ILE A 378 23.60 -15.32 -21.12
N HIS A 379 24.40 -16.05 -21.88
CA HIS A 379 24.03 -17.36 -22.41
C HIS A 379 24.72 -18.46 -21.63
N GLN A 380 23.95 -19.42 -21.11
CA GLN A 380 24.49 -20.64 -20.51
C GLN A 380 24.60 -21.70 -21.61
N THR A 381 25.83 -22.07 -21.97
CA THR A 381 26.12 -23.05 -23.02
C THR A 381 26.99 -24.17 -22.46
N GLN A 382 26.76 -25.41 -22.89
CA GLN A 382 27.68 -26.50 -22.60
C GLN A 382 28.83 -26.48 -23.60
N GLN A 383 30.05 -26.29 -23.12
CA GLN A 383 31.25 -26.27 -23.96
C GLN A 383 32.27 -27.30 -23.47
N ASN A 384 32.88 -28.02 -24.41
CA ASN A 384 34.02 -28.86 -24.13
C ASN A 384 35.26 -27.98 -23.90
N GLN A 385 36.03 -28.24 -22.85
CA GLN A 385 37.19 -27.42 -22.45
C GLN A 385 38.32 -27.34 -23.50
N LEU A 386 38.32 -28.22 -24.50
CA LEU A 386 39.35 -28.27 -25.53
C LEU A 386 38.83 -27.63 -26.81
N HIS A 387 39.57 -26.63 -27.31
CA HIS A 387 39.29 -26.01 -28.60
C HIS A 387 39.29 -27.05 -29.73
N PRO A 388 38.37 -27.00 -30.71
CA PRO A 388 38.29 -27.99 -31.81
C PRO A 388 39.61 -28.15 -32.60
N SER A 389 40.44 -27.10 -32.63
CA SER A 389 41.79 -27.17 -33.25
C SER A 389 42.70 -28.22 -32.60
N LEU A 390 42.45 -28.63 -31.36
CA LEU A 390 43.21 -29.68 -30.66
C LEU A 390 42.89 -31.10 -31.14
N GLU A 391 41.84 -31.29 -31.96
CA GLU A 391 41.63 -32.53 -32.71
C GLU A 391 42.61 -32.66 -33.89
N LYS A 392 43.16 -31.54 -34.38
CA LYS A 392 44.12 -31.53 -35.50
C LYS A 392 45.55 -31.90 -35.07
N VAL A 393 45.79 -32.14 -33.78
CA VAL A 393 47.09 -32.55 -33.25
C VAL A 393 47.17 -34.08 -33.31
N THR A 394 48.04 -34.60 -34.18
CA THR A 394 48.15 -36.02 -34.58
C THR A 394 48.66 -36.97 -33.48
N SER A 395 48.88 -36.51 -32.25
CA SER A 395 49.56 -37.27 -31.18
C SER A 395 48.68 -37.68 -29.99
N LYS A 396 47.34 -37.77 -30.10
CA LYS A 396 46.46 -38.10 -28.96
C LYS A 396 45.88 -39.52 -28.96
N LYS A 397 45.95 -40.17 -27.79
CA LYS A 397 45.33 -41.48 -27.44
C LYS A 397 43.83 -41.42 -27.10
N LYS A 398 43.21 -40.22 -26.99
CA LYS A 398 41.78 -40.02 -26.69
C LYS A 398 41.23 -38.78 -27.41
N SER A 399 39.98 -38.86 -27.90
CA SER A 399 39.30 -37.78 -28.64
C SER A 399 38.89 -36.62 -27.73
N VAL A 400 38.76 -35.40 -28.29
CA VAL A 400 38.28 -34.21 -27.57
C VAL A 400 36.84 -34.41 -27.05
N SER A 401 36.04 -35.23 -27.73
CA SER A 401 34.70 -35.66 -27.31
C SER A 401 34.66 -36.52 -26.03
N SER A 402 35.80 -37.00 -25.52
CA SER A 402 35.88 -37.79 -24.28
C SER A 402 35.98 -36.95 -23.00
N VAL A 403 36.12 -35.63 -23.12
CA VAL A 403 36.09 -34.69 -21.97
C VAL A 403 34.63 -34.27 -21.72
N PRO A 404 34.11 -34.38 -20.49
CA PRO A 404 32.76 -33.95 -20.17
C PRO A 404 32.57 -32.45 -20.47
N ALA A 405 31.48 -32.11 -21.17
CA ALA A 405 31.10 -30.72 -21.39
C ALA A 405 30.81 -30.04 -20.05
N ARG A 406 31.28 -28.80 -19.88
CA ARG A 406 31.02 -27.99 -18.69
C ARG A 406 30.13 -26.82 -19.09
N GLU A 407 29.26 -26.40 -18.17
CA GLU A 407 28.47 -25.19 -18.38
C GLU A 407 29.38 -23.96 -18.31
N VAL A 408 29.28 -23.11 -19.33
CA VAL A 408 30.01 -21.86 -19.47
C VAL A 408 29.00 -20.75 -19.70
N PHE A 409 29.22 -19.60 -19.04
CA PHE A 409 28.43 -18.39 -19.25
C PHE A 409 29.16 -17.49 -20.24
N LEU A 410 28.47 -17.12 -21.33
CA LEU A 410 29.02 -16.29 -22.40
C LEU A 410 28.28 -14.95 -22.44
N PHE A 411 29.05 -13.86 -22.51
CA PHE A 411 28.52 -12.54 -22.81
C PHE A 411 28.24 -12.42 -24.31
N LYS A 412 26.99 -12.15 -24.68
CA LYS A 412 26.61 -11.79 -26.04
C LYS A 412 26.21 -10.32 -26.09
N LYS A 413 27.10 -9.47 -26.59
CA LYS A 413 26.81 -8.03 -26.78
C LYS A 413 25.67 -7.85 -27.79
N LEU A 414 24.68 -7.04 -27.44
CA LEU A 414 23.59 -6.60 -28.31
C LEU A 414 23.92 -5.24 -28.95
N PRO A 415 23.21 -4.81 -30.01
CA PRO A 415 23.37 -3.48 -30.58
C PRO A 415 23.18 -2.37 -29.55
N ASP A 416 24.08 -1.38 -29.59
CA ASP A 416 24.04 -0.19 -28.74
C ASP A 416 22.85 0.69 -29.15
N ILE A 417 22.10 1.24 -28.19
CA ILE A 417 20.94 2.11 -28.44
C ILE A 417 21.27 3.52 -27.95
N VAL A 418 21.16 4.52 -28.83
CA VAL A 418 21.32 5.93 -28.48
C VAL A 418 19.98 6.49 -28.00
N MET A 419 19.97 7.10 -26.82
CA MET A 419 18.81 7.77 -26.23
C MET A 419 18.76 9.23 -26.70
N HIS A 420 17.58 9.87 -26.66
CA HIS A 420 17.41 11.27 -27.09
C HIS A 420 17.98 12.29 -26.10
N SER A 421 18.10 11.91 -24.82
CA SER A 421 18.57 12.76 -23.73
C SER A 421 19.28 11.92 -22.68
N VAL A 422 20.08 12.57 -21.82
CA VAL A 422 20.77 11.92 -20.69
C VAL A 422 19.75 11.23 -19.78
N VAL A 423 19.98 9.96 -19.49
CA VAL A 423 19.21 9.19 -18.49
C VAL A 423 19.72 9.54 -17.09
N MET A 424 18.80 10.02 -16.25
CA MET A 424 19.06 10.46 -14.87
C MET A 424 18.71 9.39 -13.83
N GLU A 425 17.72 8.55 -14.14
CA GLU A 425 17.27 7.43 -13.32
C GLU A 425 16.76 6.30 -14.24
N PHE A 426 16.96 5.06 -13.80
CA PHE A 426 16.48 3.86 -14.45
C PHE A 426 15.80 2.95 -13.43
N ASP A 427 14.57 2.52 -13.73
CA ASP A 427 13.81 1.62 -12.87
C ASP A 427 13.28 0.41 -13.68
N PRO A 428 13.63 -0.84 -13.32
CA PRO A 428 12.99 -2.01 -13.89
C PRO A 428 11.64 -2.24 -13.20
N LEU A 429 10.58 -2.31 -14.02
CA LEU A 429 9.20 -2.37 -13.57
C LEU A 429 8.56 -3.72 -13.91
N TRP A 430 7.49 -4.04 -13.17
CA TRP A 430 6.61 -5.18 -13.44
C TRP A 430 7.38 -6.48 -13.73
N TYR A 431 8.05 -7.02 -12.70
CA TYR A 431 8.91 -8.21 -12.80
C TYR A 431 10.04 -8.07 -13.85
N ASN A 432 10.55 -6.86 -14.03
CA ASN A 432 11.58 -6.52 -15.01
C ASN A 432 11.15 -6.70 -16.48
N MET A 433 9.85 -6.70 -16.79
CA MET A 433 9.34 -6.83 -18.17
C MET A 433 9.19 -5.46 -18.85
N ILE A 434 8.99 -4.40 -18.07
CA ILE A 434 8.92 -3.01 -18.54
C ILE A 434 10.10 -2.25 -17.93
N LEU A 435 10.73 -1.39 -18.72
CA LEU A 435 11.86 -0.57 -18.32
C LEU A 435 11.44 0.89 -18.34
N ALA A 436 11.63 1.61 -17.23
CA ALA A 436 11.39 3.05 -17.17
C ALA A 436 12.72 3.82 -17.23
N PHE A 437 12.74 4.86 -18.06
CA PHE A 437 13.86 5.78 -18.22
C PHE A 437 13.39 7.20 -17.90
N CYS A 438 14.02 7.82 -16.90
CA CYS A 438 13.77 9.23 -16.57
C CYS A 438 14.92 10.06 -17.13
N HIS A 439 14.61 11.03 -17.98
CA HIS A 439 15.60 11.82 -18.71
C HIS A 439 15.81 13.21 -18.11
N SER A 440 16.96 13.80 -18.45
CA SER A 440 17.37 15.13 -17.98
C SER A 440 16.51 16.28 -18.49
N ASP A 441 15.77 16.06 -19.59
CA ASP A 441 14.78 17.01 -20.13
C ASP A 441 13.42 16.92 -19.42
N GLY A 442 13.27 16.00 -18.45
CA GLY A 442 12.04 15.75 -17.72
C GLY A 442 11.17 14.65 -18.32
N THR A 443 11.48 14.11 -19.51
CA THR A 443 10.70 13.02 -20.11
C THR A 443 10.82 11.72 -19.30
N ILE A 444 9.72 11.00 -19.16
CA ILE A 444 9.68 9.66 -18.54
C ILE A 444 9.15 8.70 -19.61
N GLU A 445 10.01 7.81 -20.08
CA GLU A 445 9.70 6.85 -21.14
C GLU A 445 9.57 5.43 -20.56
N PHE A 446 8.60 4.66 -21.04
CA PHE A 446 8.44 3.24 -20.72
C PHE A 446 8.75 2.40 -21.96
N ARG A 447 9.59 1.38 -21.84
CA ARG A 447 9.96 0.48 -22.94
C ARG A 447 9.71 -0.98 -22.57
N LYS A 448 9.32 -1.79 -23.55
CA LYS A 448 9.28 -3.25 -23.40
C LYS A 448 10.71 -3.78 -23.31
N ARG A 449 11.02 -4.62 -22.33
CA ARG A 449 12.39 -5.16 -22.18
C ARG A 449 12.81 -6.03 -23.37
N SER A 450 11.91 -6.86 -23.87
CA SER A 450 12.21 -7.83 -24.94
C SER A 450 12.62 -7.16 -26.24
N THR A 451 11.90 -6.12 -26.66
CA THR A 451 12.11 -5.44 -27.94
C THR A 451 12.84 -4.09 -27.81
N MET A 452 12.84 -3.47 -26.63
CA MET A 452 13.23 -2.07 -26.39
C MET A 452 12.37 -1.01 -27.08
N ASP A 453 11.19 -1.40 -27.57
CA ASP A 453 10.23 -0.45 -28.14
C ASP A 453 9.57 0.38 -27.04
N SER A 454 9.33 1.65 -27.35
CA SER A 454 8.55 2.56 -26.51
C SER A 454 7.10 2.09 -26.43
N ILE A 455 6.55 2.08 -25.21
CA ILE A 455 5.14 1.76 -24.95
C ILE A 455 4.36 3.06 -25.10
N VAL A 456 3.78 3.23 -26.29
CA VAL A 456 2.94 4.38 -26.63
C VAL A 456 1.46 4.00 -26.64
N PRO A 457 0.56 4.99 -26.50
CA PRO A 457 -0.87 4.73 -26.59
C PRO A 457 -1.27 4.19 -27.98
N ASP A 458 -2.00 3.08 -28.02
CA ASP A 458 -2.35 2.36 -29.27
C ASP A 458 -3.85 2.42 -29.62
N TYR A 459 -4.65 3.15 -28.85
CA TYR A 459 -6.11 3.29 -28.97
C TYR A 459 -6.90 1.97 -28.91
N ASN A 460 -6.30 0.87 -28.43
CA ASN A 460 -6.97 -0.41 -28.35
C ASN A 460 -8.01 -0.43 -27.22
N THR A 461 -9.25 -0.74 -27.55
CA THR A 461 -10.38 -0.79 -26.61
C THR A 461 -10.80 -2.20 -26.22
N GLU A 462 -10.20 -3.22 -26.84
CA GLU A 462 -10.52 -4.64 -26.59
C GLU A 462 -9.49 -5.30 -25.69
N THR A 463 -8.23 -4.89 -25.74
CA THR A 463 -7.17 -5.48 -24.92
C THR A 463 -6.30 -4.41 -24.26
N VAL A 464 -6.06 -4.59 -22.97
CA VAL A 464 -5.24 -3.68 -22.15
C VAL A 464 -4.13 -4.47 -21.48
N THR A 465 -2.92 -3.95 -21.56
CA THR A 465 -1.71 -4.57 -20.97
C THR A 465 -0.99 -3.68 -19.98
N SER A 466 -1.14 -2.34 -20.10
CA SER A 466 -0.49 -1.39 -19.20
C SER A 466 -1.17 -0.02 -19.23
N LEU A 467 -0.86 0.82 -18.24
CA LEU A 467 -1.33 2.21 -18.19
C LEU A 467 -0.83 3.05 -19.39
N PRO A 468 0.47 3.03 -19.77
CA PRO A 468 0.94 3.77 -20.94
C PRO A 468 0.24 3.40 -22.25
N GLN A 469 0.04 2.10 -22.49
CA GLN A 469 -0.69 1.63 -23.68
C GLN A 469 -2.15 2.12 -23.70
N ALA A 470 -2.80 2.19 -22.53
CA ALA A 470 -4.16 2.69 -22.40
C ALA A 470 -4.29 4.22 -22.45
N GLY A 471 -3.19 4.98 -22.66
CA GLY A 471 -3.22 6.43 -22.80
C GLY A 471 -2.81 7.24 -21.57
N PHE A 472 -2.27 6.61 -20.52
CA PHE A 472 -1.74 7.32 -19.35
C PHE A 472 -0.26 7.63 -19.50
N GLY A 473 0.15 8.90 -19.41
CA GLY A 473 1.56 9.29 -19.55
C GLY A 473 1.91 10.52 -18.73
N PHE A 474 3.20 10.76 -18.53
CA PHE A 474 3.67 11.98 -17.87
C PHE A 474 3.77 13.13 -18.88
N SER A 475 3.24 14.30 -18.52
CA SER A 475 3.48 15.53 -19.29
C SER A 475 4.94 15.99 -19.12
N SER A 476 5.59 16.39 -20.22
CA SER A 476 6.97 16.88 -20.19
C SER A 476 7.00 18.35 -19.78
N THR A 477 6.93 18.60 -18.47
CA THR A 477 6.69 19.97 -17.96
C THR A 477 7.76 20.54 -17.06
N ASP A 478 8.73 19.78 -16.55
CA ASP A 478 9.82 20.33 -15.71
C ASP A 478 11.05 19.37 -15.63
N PRO A 479 12.26 19.79 -16.10
CA PRO A 479 13.51 19.07 -15.88
C PRO A 479 13.84 18.87 -14.39
N SER A 480 14.41 17.72 -14.03
CA SER A 480 14.81 17.41 -12.64
C SER A 480 16.11 16.60 -12.57
N LEU A 481 16.88 16.80 -11.50
CA LEU A 481 18.19 16.14 -11.31
C LEU A 481 18.06 14.75 -10.69
N HIS A 482 17.06 14.58 -9.83
CA HIS A 482 16.75 13.31 -9.19
C HIS A 482 15.26 13.02 -9.33
N VAL A 483 14.94 11.76 -9.65
CA VAL A 483 13.58 11.30 -9.84
C VAL A 483 13.43 9.98 -9.08
N ALA A 484 12.30 9.80 -8.40
CA ALA A 484 11.88 8.51 -7.86
C ALA A 484 10.44 8.23 -8.26
N LEU A 485 10.20 7.07 -8.86
CA LEU A 485 8.84 6.65 -9.24
C LEU A 485 8.08 6.10 -8.04
N SER A 486 6.78 6.35 -8.00
CA SER A 486 5.88 5.77 -7.00
C SER A 486 5.74 4.25 -7.17
N PRO A 487 5.17 3.52 -6.20
CA PRO A 487 5.11 2.06 -6.22
C PRO A 487 4.48 1.45 -7.49
N ASN A 488 3.51 2.14 -8.07
CA ASN A 488 2.84 1.76 -9.32
C ASN A 488 3.21 2.65 -10.51
N HIS A 489 4.21 3.52 -10.34
CA HIS A 489 4.76 4.39 -11.38
C HIS A 489 3.72 5.37 -11.97
N CYS A 490 2.64 5.63 -11.22
CA CYS A 490 1.62 6.61 -11.54
C CYS A 490 2.06 8.04 -11.20
N LEU A 491 2.99 8.19 -10.26
CA LEU A 491 3.56 9.46 -9.84
C LEU A 491 5.09 9.42 -9.89
N ALA A 492 5.72 10.58 -10.01
CA ALA A 492 7.16 10.76 -9.93
C ALA A 492 7.49 11.89 -8.95
N ALA A 493 8.29 11.59 -7.92
CA ALA A 493 8.85 12.59 -7.01
C ALA A 493 10.13 13.13 -7.62
N CYS A 494 10.12 14.42 -7.96
CA CYS A 494 11.17 15.08 -8.71
C CYS A 494 11.86 16.12 -7.83
N MET A 495 13.14 15.92 -7.55
CA MET A 495 13.92 16.80 -6.68
C MET A 495 14.87 17.68 -7.49
N HIS A 496 14.80 18.99 -7.25
CA HIS A 496 15.67 19.98 -7.85
C HIS A 496 16.95 20.21 -7.01
N GLN A 497 17.88 21.01 -7.54
CA GLN A 497 19.18 21.28 -6.88
C GLN A 497 19.05 21.94 -5.50
N ASP A 498 17.98 22.72 -5.28
CA ASP A 498 17.69 23.39 -4.01
C ASP A 498 17.08 22.46 -2.95
N GLY A 499 16.82 21.19 -3.30
CA GLY A 499 16.17 20.21 -2.44
C GLY A 499 14.64 20.32 -2.43
N SER A 500 14.04 21.19 -3.24
CA SER A 500 12.60 21.22 -3.43
C SER A 500 12.14 19.97 -4.17
N ILE A 501 11.03 19.37 -3.72
CA ILE A 501 10.46 18.15 -4.30
C ILE A 501 9.09 18.49 -4.85
N LYS A 502 8.88 18.24 -6.14
CA LYS A 502 7.60 18.34 -6.83
C LYS A 502 7.09 16.96 -7.21
N LEU A 503 5.80 16.71 -7.03
CA LEU A 503 5.14 15.53 -7.56
C LEU A 503 4.66 15.78 -8.99
N ARG A 504 4.93 14.84 -9.88
CA ARG A 504 4.31 14.76 -11.21
C ARG A 504 3.40 13.55 -11.26
N SER A 505 2.25 13.69 -11.89
CA SER A 505 1.26 12.62 -12.05
C SER A 505 1.14 12.22 -13.51
N MET A 506 0.83 10.95 -13.75
CA MET A 506 0.30 10.55 -15.05
C MET A 506 -1.01 11.28 -15.33
N GLU A 507 -1.17 11.66 -16.59
CA GLU A 507 -2.36 12.28 -17.17
C GLU A 507 -2.94 11.36 -18.24
N TYR A 508 -4.26 11.40 -18.39
CA TYR A 508 -4.94 10.63 -19.44
C TYR A 508 -5.01 11.45 -20.73
N SER A 509 -4.34 10.97 -21.78
CA SER A 509 -4.13 11.71 -23.03
C SER A 509 -5.36 11.78 -23.95
N TYR A 510 -6.36 10.90 -23.77
CA TYR A 510 -7.53 10.82 -24.66
C TYR A 510 -8.70 11.74 -24.27
N GLY A 511 -8.47 12.73 -23.41
CA GLY A 511 -9.47 13.71 -22.99
C GLY A 511 -9.94 13.51 -21.55
N ASN A 512 -11.16 13.93 -21.23
CA ASN A 512 -11.67 13.89 -19.86
C ASN A 512 -12.56 12.66 -19.60
N LEU A 513 -12.13 11.82 -18.65
CA LEU A 513 -12.88 10.68 -18.12
C LEU A 513 -14.14 11.08 -17.33
N SER A 514 -14.51 12.36 -17.32
CA SER A 514 -15.78 12.87 -16.82
C SER A 514 -16.85 13.08 -17.90
N SER A 515 -16.52 12.98 -19.21
CA SER A 515 -17.52 13.16 -20.26
C SER A 515 -18.64 12.11 -20.13
N PRO A 516 -19.93 12.49 -20.22
CA PRO A 516 -21.04 11.53 -20.21
C PRO A 516 -21.08 10.62 -21.44
N ASP A 517 -20.29 10.91 -22.47
CA ASP A 517 -20.24 10.12 -23.70
C ASP A 517 -19.72 8.70 -23.43
N ALA A 518 -20.42 7.72 -24.01
CA ALA A 518 -20.08 6.30 -23.96
C ALA A 518 -18.92 6.00 -24.93
N ASP A 519 -17.73 6.51 -24.61
CA ASP A 519 -16.49 6.17 -25.32
C ASP A 519 -15.93 4.84 -24.78
N SER A 520 -15.73 3.86 -25.65
CA SER A 520 -15.13 2.57 -25.30
C SER A 520 -13.72 2.70 -24.73
N ARG A 521 -13.00 3.80 -25.04
CA ARG A 521 -11.70 4.13 -24.44
C ARG A 521 -11.79 4.41 -22.95
N HIS A 522 -12.92 4.92 -22.45
CA HIS A 522 -13.12 5.12 -21.02
C HIS A 522 -13.20 3.78 -20.28
N SER A 523 -13.89 2.80 -20.86
CA SER A 523 -13.98 1.44 -20.31
C SER A 523 -12.60 0.77 -20.27
N ALA A 524 -11.82 0.91 -21.35
CA ALA A 524 -10.43 0.43 -21.41
C ALA A 524 -9.51 1.12 -20.38
N ALA A 525 -9.66 2.43 -20.16
CA ALA A 525 -8.90 3.16 -19.15
C ALA A 525 -9.20 2.67 -17.72
N LEU A 526 -10.47 2.40 -17.41
CA LEU A 526 -10.85 1.79 -16.12
C LEU A 526 -10.26 0.39 -15.97
N ALA A 527 -10.30 -0.43 -17.01
CA ALA A 527 -9.68 -1.76 -17.00
C ALA A 527 -8.16 -1.67 -16.77
N ALA A 528 -7.47 -0.68 -17.34
CA ALA A 528 -6.04 -0.43 -17.12
C ALA A 528 -5.73 -0.08 -15.66
N LEU A 529 -6.51 0.83 -15.06
CA LEU A 529 -6.38 1.21 -13.65
C LEU A 529 -6.62 0.02 -12.71
N VAL A 530 -7.60 -0.84 -13.04
CA VAL A 530 -7.87 -2.08 -12.28
C VAL A 530 -6.77 -3.11 -12.47
N LEU A 531 -6.22 -3.25 -13.67
CA LEU A 531 -5.08 -4.14 -13.94
C LEU A 531 -3.86 -3.72 -13.11
N GLN A 532 -3.56 -2.42 -13.07
CA GLN A 532 -2.48 -1.87 -12.23
C GLN A 532 -2.78 -2.07 -10.73
N SER A 533 -4.02 -1.79 -10.30
CA SER A 533 -4.43 -1.98 -8.89
C SER A 533 -4.33 -3.44 -8.45
N SER A 534 -4.69 -4.37 -9.33
CA SER A 534 -4.60 -5.81 -9.08
C SER A 534 -3.14 -6.27 -9.00
N THR A 535 -2.30 -5.75 -9.88
CA THR A 535 -0.84 -5.98 -9.86
C THR A 535 -0.20 -5.46 -8.57
N ALA A 536 -0.57 -4.26 -8.12
CA ALA A 536 -0.13 -3.69 -6.85
C ALA A 536 -0.56 -4.57 -5.66
N ALA A 537 -1.82 -5.04 -5.70
CA ALA A 537 -2.38 -5.81 -4.61
C ALA A 537 -1.66 -7.14 -4.40
N ASN A 538 -1.30 -7.82 -5.50
CA ASN A 538 -0.58 -9.10 -5.51
C ASN A 538 0.89 -8.98 -5.07
N GLN A 539 1.50 -7.79 -5.20
CA GLN A 539 2.88 -7.50 -4.75
C GLN A 539 2.94 -6.82 -3.38
N TYR A 540 1.81 -6.71 -2.67
CA TYR A 540 1.72 -6.01 -1.38
C TYR A 540 2.09 -4.52 -1.41
N PHE A 541 2.06 -3.89 -2.58
CA PHE A 541 2.33 -2.46 -2.71
C PHE A 541 1.11 -1.63 -2.31
N SER A 542 1.34 -0.38 -1.91
CA SER A 542 0.27 0.62 -1.81
C SER A 542 -0.32 0.88 -3.20
N SER A 543 -1.61 1.23 -3.24
CA SER A 543 -2.34 1.65 -4.46
C SER A 543 -2.77 3.11 -4.39
N ASP A 544 -2.24 3.86 -3.43
CA ASP A 544 -2.63 5.25 -3.17
C ASP A 544 -2.29 6.19 -4.33
N ASP A 545 -1.18 5.94 -5.02
CA ASP A 545 -0.79 6.66 -6.23
C ASP A 545 -1.79 6.43 -7.39
N ILE A 546 -2.33 5.22 -7.54
CA ILE A 546 -3.42 4.94 -8.51
C ILE A 546 -4.68 5.73 -8.15
N PHE A 547 -5.07 5.75 -6.86
CA PHE A 547 -6.23 6.51 -6.42
C PHE A 547 -6.06 8.02 -6.56
N SER A 548 -4.82 8.52 -6.49
CA SER A 548 -4.53 9.93 -6.75
C SER A 548 -4.80 10.33 -8.21
N VAL A 549 -4.43 9.46 -9.17
CA VAL A 549 -4.74 9.65 -10.59
C VAL A 549 -6.25 9.59 -10.83
N ILE A 550 -6.95 8.64 -10.21
CA ILE A 550 -8.43 8.56 -10.31
C ILE A 550 -9.09 9.84 -9.80
N HIS A 551 -8.60 10.40 -8.69
CA HIS A 551 -9.14 11.64 -8.12
C HIS A 551 -8.90 12.85 -9.04
N SER A 552 -7.72 12.99 -9.63
CA SER A 552 -7.43 14.11 -10.54
C SER A 552 -8.30 14.10 -11.81
N LEU A 553 -8.84 12.93 -12.19
CA LEU A 553 -9.69 12.76 -13.36
C LEU A 553 -11.17 13.12 -13.14
N SER A 554 -11.58 13.45 -11.90
CA SER A 554 -12.97 13.85 -11.58
C SER A 554 -14.04 12.90 -12.15
N ILE A 555 -13.84 11.59 -11.96
CA ILE A 555 -14.67 10.53 -12.55
C ILE A 555 -16.12 10.55 -11.97
N PRO A 556 -17.18 10.38 -12.77
CA PRO A 556 -18.56 10.36 -12.30
C PRO A 556 -18.87 9.15 -11.38
N PRO A 557 -19.89 9.25 -10.50
CA PRO A 557 -20.24 8.17 -9.56
C PRO A 557 -20.57 6.81 -10.22
N SER A 558 -21.16 6.81 -11.42
CA SER A 558 -21.44 5.59 -12.19
C SER A 558 -20.15 4.84 -12.54
N ARG A 559 -19.15 5.55 -13.09
CA ARG A 559 -17.85 4.97 -13.45
C ARG A 559 -17.03 4.55 -12.24
N ILE A 560 -17.19 5.21 -11.09
CA ILE A 560 -16.62 4.73 -9.82
C ILE A 560 -17.22 3.37 -9.44
N THR A 561 -18.53 3.20 -9.63
CA THR A 561 -19.22 1.93 -9.39
C THR A 561 -18.69 0.84 -10.32
N ASP A 562 -18.49 1.15 -11.60
CA ASP A 562 -17.90 0.24 -12.59
C ASP A 562 -16.46 -0.14 -12.23
N PHE A 563 -15.64 0.83 -11.80
CA PHE A 563 -14.28 0.58 -11.34
C PHE A 563 -14.26 -0.41 -10.16
N VAL A 564 -15.12 -0.20 -9.15
CA VAL A 564 -15.21 -1.11 -8.00
C VAL A 564 -15.70 -2.50 -8.42
N ALA A 565 -16.69 -2.58 -9.33
CA ALA A 565 -17.18 -3.84 -9.87
C ALA A 565 -16.08 -4.61 -10.62
N LEU A 566 -15.29 -3.91 -11.44
CA LEU A 566 -14.13 -4.47 -12.14
C LEU A 566 -13.03 -4.89 -11.15
N LEU A 567 -12.82 -4.16 -10.06
CA LEU A 567 -11.83 -4.52 -9.04
C LEU A 567 -12.17 -5.85 -8.34
N PHE A 568 -13.45 -6.13 -8.07
CA PHE A 568 -13.89 -7.46 -7.60
C PHE A 568 -13.55 -8.57 -8.59
N GLN A 569 -13.56 -8.29 -9.89
CA GLN A 569 -13.23 -9.25 -10.95
C GLN A 569 -11.70 -9.41 -11.09
N GLY A 570 -10.95 -8.31 -11.16
CA GLY A 570 -9.49 -8.31 -11.33
C GLY A 570 -8.74 -8.96 -10.16
N LEU A 571 -9.27 -8.84 -8.94
CA LEU A 571 -8.74 -9.51 -7.75
C LEU A 571 -9.37 -10.89 -7.47
N ASN A 572 -10.28 -11.35 -8.32
CA ASN A 572 -11.02 -12.60 -8.17
C ASN A 572 -11.62 -12.80 -6.76
N VAL A 573 -12.25 -11.75 -6.21
CA VAL A 573 -12.76 -11.77 -4.83
C VAL A 573 -14.13 -12.44 -4.80
N ASN A 574 -14.23 -13.59 -4.13
CA ASN A 574 -15.48 -14.27 -3.83
C ASN A 574 -15.99 -13.88 -2.43
N ILE A 575 -17.14 -13.23 -2.39
CA ILE A 575 -17.78 -12.74 -1.16
C ILE A 575 -19.02 -13.55 -0.74
N ASP A 576 -19.39 -14.60 -1.50
CA ASP A 576 -20.49 -15.48 -1.10
C ASP A 576 -20.09 -16.25 0.17
N CYS A 577 -20.77 -15.99 1.29
CA CYS A 577 -20.59 -16.78 2.51
C CYS A 577 -21.43 -18.06 2.54
N GLY A 578 -22.10 -18.38 1.42
CA GLY A 578 -22.75 -19.66 1.18
C GLY A 578 -24.15 -19.77 1.78
N VAL A 579 -24.89 -20.74 1.25
CA VAL A 579 -26.22 -21.16 1.72
C VAL A 579 -26.12 -22.35 2.70
N GLU A 580 -24.96 -22.99 2.77
CA GLU A 580 -24.64 -24.09 3.67
C GLU A 580 -23.95 -23.57 4.93
N GLU A 581 -24.27 -24.16 6.08
CA GLU A 581 -23.72 -23.72 7.37
C GLU A 581 -22.26 -24.17 7.58
N SER A 582 -21.80 -25.14 6.80
CA SER A 582 -20.41 -25.63 6.72
C SER A 582 -19.48 -24.71 5.92
N ALA A 583 -20.01 -23.69 5.22
CA ALA A 583 -19.22 -22.82 4.36
C ALA A 583 -18.28 -21.91 5.18
N ASN A 584 -16.98 -22.17 5.12
CA ASN A 584 -15.95 -21.43 5.87
C ASN A 584 -15.47 -20.13 5.20
N ASN A 585 -16.07 -19.71 4.07
CA ASN A 585 -15.61 -18.52 3.34
C ASN A 585 -15.69 -17.25 4.21
N HIS A 586 -16.68 -17.14 5.08
CA HIS A 586 -16.80 -16.02 6.03
C HIS A 586 -15.57 -15.90 6.97
N LEU A 587 -14.97 -17.02 7.39
CA LEU A 587 -13.73 -17.02 8.19
C LEU A 587 -12.51 -16.63 7.35
N MET A 588 -12.47 -17.04 6.08
CA MET A 588 -11.43 -16.61 5.13
C MET A 588 -11.49 -15.10 4.91
N LEU A 589 -12.68 -14.54 4.66
CA LEU A 589 -12.89 -13.11 4.49
C LEU A 589 -12.60 -12.30 5.77
N LEU A 590 -12.85 -12.89 6.95
CA LEU A 590 -12.57 -12.26 8.24
C LEU A 590 -11.07 -12.03 8.49
N GLY A 591 -10.22 -13.03 8.22
CA GLY A 591 -8.82 -13.00 8.66
C GLY A 591 -7.74 -13.29 7.61
N ARG A 592 -8.11 -13.78 6.41
CA ARG A 592 -7.14 -14.33 5.44
C ARG A 592 -7.28 -13.77 4.01
N SER A 593 -8.27 -12.92 3.74
CA SER A 593 -8.47 -12.29 2.42
C SER A 593 -8.10 -10.79 2.44
N PRO A 594 -6.85 -10.42 2.17
CA PRO A 594 -6.46 -9.02 2.07
C PRO A 594 -7.14 -8.31 0.90
N PHE A 595 -7.46 -9.03 -0.18
CA PHE A 595 -8.11 -8.47 -1.38
C PHE A 595 -9.53 -7.96 -1.11
N PHE A 596 -10.28 -8.64 -0.24
CA PHE A 596 -11.60 -8.16 0.17
C PHE A 596 -11.49 -6.81 0.89
N VAL A 597 -10.54 -6.67 1.82
CA VAL A 597 -10.29 -5.38 2.51
C VAL A 597 -9.83 -4.31 1.53
N LYS A 598 -8.93 -4.62 0.59
CA LYS A 598 -8.46 -3.68 -0.44
C LYS A 598 -9.61 -3.19 -1.33
N THR A 599 -10.53 -4.06 -1.70
CA THR A 599 -11.71 -3.72 -2.53
C THR A 599 -12.69 -2.83 -1.78
N LEU A 600 -13.03 -3.15 -0.53
CA LEU A 600 -13.87 -2.30 0.31
C LEU A 600 -13.19 -0.95 0.61
N SER A 601 -11.87 -0.94 0.80
CA SER A 601 -11.08 0.27 1.00
C SER A 601 -11.18 1.21 -0.20
N ALA A 602 -11.10 0.68 -1.42
CA ALA A 602 -11.29 1.43 -2.65
C ALA A 602 -12.71 2.00 -2.76
N ALA A 603 -13.73 1.16 -2.55
CA ALA A 603 -15.14 1.58 -2.58
C ALA A 603 -15.46 2.67 -1.55
N HIS A 604 -14.89 2.56 -0.35
CA HIS A 604 -15.00 3.60 0.66
C HIS A 604 -14.30 4.90 0.24
N LEU A 605 -13.05 4.81 -0.20
CA LEU A 605 -12.25 5.98 -0.53
C LEU A 605 -12.88 6.80 -1.66
N LEU A 606 -13.28 6.15 -2.75
CA LEU A 606 -13.76 6.83 -3.95
C LEU A 606 -15.14 7.48 -3.76
N GLY A 607 -15.92 7.00 -2.78
CA GLY A 607 -17.20 7.61 -2.42
C GLY A 607 -17.16 8.51 -1.18
N LEU A 608 -15.98 8.79 -0.61
CA LEU A 608 -15.80 9.63 0.57
C LEU A 608 -15.51 11.08 0.19
N THR A 609 -16.37 12.00 0.64
CA THR A 609 -16.16 13.45 0.53
C THR A 609 -16.04 14.03 1.95
N GLY A 610 -15.03 14.87 2.18
CA GLY A 610 -14.70 15.34 3.52
C GLY A 610 -14.47 14.19 4.52
N THR A 611 -15.07 14.30 5.70
CA THR A 611 -14.90 13.34 6.82
C THR A 611 -16.09 12.39 7.03
N VAL A 612 -17.32 12.86 6.76
CA VAL A 612 -18.56 12.14 7.07
C VAL A 612 -19.45 11.84 5.86
N GLU A 613 -19.31 12.59 4.76
CA GLU A 613 -20.17 12.42 3.59
C GLU A 613 -19.71 11.22 2.76
N ARG A 614 -20.62 10.28 2.53
CA ARG A 614 -20.34 9.04 1.80
C ARG A 614 -21.48 8.70 0.85
N THR A 615 -21.14 8.28 -0.36
CA THR A 615 -22.09 7.58 -1.24
C THR A 615 -22.53 6.27 -0.58
N ILE A 616 -23.66 5.69 -0.99
CA ILE A 616 -24.15 4.42 -0.43
C ILE A 616 -23.10 3.30 -0.50
N PRO A 617 -22.43 3.03 -1.64
CA PRO A 617 -21.37 2.02 -1.70
C PRO A 617 -20.23 2.30 -0.71
N SER A 618 -19.84 3.57 -0.58
CA SER A 618 -18.81 3.96 0.40
C SER A 618 -19.29 3.77 1.84
N LYS A 619 -20.55 4.10 2.15
CA LYS A 619 -21.10 3.97 3.50
C LYS A 619 -21.15 2.49 3.89
N LEU A 620 -21.63 1.63 2.99
CA LEU A 620 -21.62 0.18 3.15
C LEU A 620 -20.22 -0.37 3.33
N ALA A 621 -19.28 -0.01 2.47
CA ALA A 621 -17.92 -0.47 2.57
C ALA A 621 -17.30 -0.08 3.93
N TRP A 622 -17.53 1.15 4.39
CA TRP A 622 -17.11 1.59 5.71
C TRP A 622 -17.75 0.79 6.85
N MET A 623 -19.06 0.56 6.79
CA MET A 623 -19.77 -0.27 7.78
C MET A 623 -19.22 -1.70 7.80
N ILE A 624 -19.04 -2.35 6.65
CA ILE A 624 -18.52 -3.72 6.53
C ILE A 624 -17.08 -3.82 7.07
N LEU A 625 -16.22 -2.85 6.75
CA LEU A 625 -14.85 -2.79 7.28
C LEU A 625 -14.85 -2.73 8.82
N ASN A 626 -15.72 -1.91 9.40
CA ASN A 626 -15.86 -1.79 10.86
C ASN A 626 -16.46 -3.04 11.50
N ILE A 627 -17.50 -3.63 10.89
CA ILE A 627 -18.09 -4.90 11.33
C ILE A 627 -17.01 -5.99 11.35
N LYS A 628 -16.25 -6.14 10.25
CA LYS A 628 -15.14 -7.10 10.14
C LYS A 628 -14.12 -6.87 11.25
N TYR A 629 -13.67 -5.63 11.44
CA TYR A 629 -12.64 -5.28 12.41
C TYR A 629 -13.08 -5.63 13.84
N ILE A 630 -14.31 -5.28 14.22
CA ILE A 630 -14.87 -5.58 15.54
C ILE A 630 -15.05 -7.08 15.74
N THR A 631 -15.57 -7.81 14.74
CA THR A 631 -15.67 -9.28 14.81
C THR A 631 -14.29 -9.91 14.99
N GLN A 632 -13.26 -9.40 14.32
CA GLN A 632 -11.89 -9.88 14.46
C GLN A 632 -11.36 -9.67 15.87
N ILE A 633 -11.63 -8.52 16.50
CA ILE A 633 -11.27 -8.24 17.90
C ILE A 633 -12.02 -9.20 18.85
N LEU A 634 -13.34 -9.29 18.74
CA LEU A 634 -14.17 -10.14 19.60
C LEU A 634 -13.73 -11.61 19.53
N THR A 635 -13.52 -12.14 18.33
CA THR A 635 -13.11 -13.54 18.13
C THR A 635 -11.68 -13.80 18.58
N THR A 636 -10.76 -12.85 18.38
CA THR A 636 -9.37 -12.97 18.86
C THR A 636 -9.33 -13.02 20.38
N ILE A 637 -10.06 -12.14 21.04
CA ILE A 637 -10.06 -12.07 22.51
C ILE A 637 -10.82 -13.24 23.12
N ALA A 638 -11.95 -13.66 22.54
CA ALA A 638 -12.63 -14.89 22.97
C ALA A 638 -11.69 -16.10 22.89
N ARG A 639 -10.92 -16.24 21.79
CA ARG A 639 -9.93 -17.31 21.63
C ARG A 639 -8.83 -17.25 22.68
N MET A 640 -8.33 -16.05 23.01
CA MET A 640 -7.31 -15.85 24.07
C MET A 640 -7.80 -16.26 25.46
N HIS A 641 -9.12 -16.28 25.69
CA HIS A 641 -9.73 -16.70 26.96
C HIS A 641 -10.14 -18.19 26.98
N GLY A 642 -10.00 -18.91 25.87
CA GLY A 642 -10.33 -20.33 25.77
C GLY A 642 -11.83 -20.59 25.96
N GLN A 643 -12.21 -21.32 27.01
CA GLN A 643 -13.61 -21.63 27.33
C GLN A 643 -14.31 -20.42 27.96
N ILE A 644 -14.76 -19.46 27.13
CA ILE A 644 -15.40 -18.21 27.58
C ILE A 644 -16.65 -18.42 28.45
N GLU A 645 -17.33 -19.56 28.34
CA GLU A 645 -18.50 -19.88 29.18
C GLU A 645 -18.14 -20.04 30.67
N LYS A 646 -16.90 -20.46 30.95
CA LYS A 646 -16.38 -20.73 32.29
C LYS A 646 -15.45 -19.65 32.80
N THR A 647 -14.75 -18.96 31.91
CA THR A 647 -13.73 -17.96 32.25
C THR A 647 -14.32 -16.55 32.11
N PRO A 648 -14.34 -15.71 33.18
CA PRO A 648 -14.76 -14.32 33.05
C PRO A 648 -13.79 -13.52 32.17
N LEU A 649 -14.30 -12.46 31.53
CA LEU A 649 -13.45 -11.48 30.84
C LEU A 649 -12.39 -10.95 31.79
N ARG A 650 -11.11 -10.92 31.38
CA ARG A 650 -10.01 -10.43 32.22
C ARG A 650 -10.08 -8.90 32.42
N PRO A 651 -9.78 -8.37 33.62
CA PRO A 651 -9.89 -6.93 33.92
C PRO A 651 -9.01 -6.06 33.03
N GLU A 652 -7.85 -6.61 32.67
CA GLU A 652 -6.87 -6.09 31.73
C GLU A 652 -7.49 -5.62 30.40
N VAL A 653 -8.39 -6.42 29.82
CA VAL A 653 -8.95 -6.17 28.49
C VAL A 653 -10.14 -5.19 28.53
N VAL A 654 -10.72 -4.97 29.72
CA VAL A 654 -11.97 -4.21 29.88
C VAL A 654 -11.88 -2.78 29.33
N PRO A 655 -10.85 -1.96 29.64
CA PRO A 655 -10.81 -0.58 29.18
C PRO A 655 -10.85 -0.44 27.66
N GLN A 656 -10.20 -1.33 26.92
CA GLN A 656 -10.20 -1.31 25.46
C GLN A 656 -11.52 -1.84 24.86
N PHE A 657 -12.29 -2.62 25.63
CA PHE A 657 -13.58 -3.16 25.23
C PHE A 657 -14.74 -2.18 25.38
N VAL A 658 -14.62 -1.17 26.27
CA VAL A 658 -15.69 -0.19 26.51
C VAL A 658 -16.12 0.48 25.20
N GLY A 659 -15.17 1.03 24.43
CA GLY A 659 -15.46 1.68 23.16
C GLY A 659 -16.05 0.71 22.13
N ILE A 660 -15.50 -0.50 22.02
CA ILE A 660 -15.96 -1.54 21.09
C ILE A 660 -17.42 -1.93 21.39
N CYS A 661 -17.74 -2.23 22.65
CA CYS A 661 -19.08 -2.59 23.08
C CYS A 661 -20.07 -1.43 22.91
N ARG A 662 -19.67 -0.20 23.24
CA ARG A 662 -20.50 0.99 22.99
C ARG A 662 -20.79 1.16 21.50
N TRP A 663 -19.78 1.00 20.65
CA TRP A 663 -19.96 1.06 19.20
C TRP A 663 -20.94 -0.01 18.71
N ILE A 664 -20.81 -1.26 19.18
CA ILE A 664 -21.74 -2.34 18.83
C ILE A 664 -23.18 -1.96 19.20
N MET A 665 -23.41 -1.49 20.43
CA MET A 665 -24.75 -1.11 20.89
C MET A 665 -25.33 0.04 20.05
N HIS A 666 -24.58 1.13 19.88
CA HIS A 666 -25.06 2.29 19.10
C HIS A 666 -25.23 1.94 17.62
N PHE A 667 -24.43 1.02 17.08
CA PHE A 667 -24.56 0.55 15.70
C PHE A 667 -25.81 -0.31 15.49
N MET A 668 -26.23 -1.10 16.50
CA MET A 668 -27.53 -1.79 16.47
C MET A 668 -28.69 -0.80 16.44
N VAL A 669 -28.59 0.29 17.21
CA VAL A 669 -29.59 1.39 17.17
C VAL A 669 -29.62 2.02 15.80
N TYR A 670 -28.47 2.39 15.23
CA TYR A 670 -28.38 2.97 13.88
C TYR A 670 -29.04 2.07 12.82
N ILE A 671 -28.79 0.75 12.84
CA ILE A 671 -29.41 -0.16 11.87
C ILE A 671 -30.94 -0.17 12.00
N LEU A 672 -31.47 -0.23 13.23
CA LEU A 672 -32.93 -0.24 13.43
C LEU A 672 -33.55 1.11 13.04
N ASP A 673 -32.93 2.22 13.43
CA ASP A 673 -33.36 3.57 13.06
C ASP A 673 -33.41 3.74 11.53
N ASP A 674 -32.34 3.39 10.83
CA ASP A 674 -32.22 3.50 9.37
C ASP A 674 -33.25 2.61 8.62
N ILE A 675 -33.52 1.40 9.14
CA ILE A 675 -34.55 0.51 8.58
C ILE A 675 -35.96 1.04 8.85
N LEU A 676 -36.24 1.53 10.06
CA LEU A 676 -37.53 2.11 10.42
C LEU A 676 -37.80 3.36 9.58
N ALA A 677 -36.83 4.26 9.45
CA ALA A 677 -36.93 5.48 8.64
C ALA A 677 -37.29 5.14 7.17
N LEU A 678 -36.57 4.20 6.56
CA LEU A 678 -36.87 3.74 5.20
C LEU A 678 -38.27 3.11 5.10
N ALA A 679 -38.66 2.30 6.09
CA ALA A 679 -39.96 1.64 6.11
C ALA A 679 -41.13 2.64 6.25
N TYR A 680 -41.00 3.64 7.11
CA TYR A 680 -41.98 4.72 7.26
C TYR A 680 -42.08 5.56 5.99
N HIS A 681 -40.96 5.90 5.36
CA HIS A 681 -40.95 6.63 4.09
C HIS A 681 -41.72 5.87 3.00
N LEU A 682 -41.45 4.57 2.82
CA LEU A 682 -42.17 3.72 1.87
C LEU A 682 -43.68 3.62 2.18
N ARG A 683 -44.05 3.53 3.47
CA ARG A 683 -45.46 3.49 3.89
C ARG A 683 -46.19 4.80 3.60
N SER A 684 -45.54 5.94 3.86
CA SER A 684 -46.10 7.27 3.57
C SER A 684 -46.34 7.49 2.07
N GLN A 685 -45.42 7.02 1.22
CA GLN A 685 -45.57 7.08 -0.23
C GLN A 685 -46.68 6.15 -0.73
N SER A 686 -46.85 4.97 -0.14
CA SER A 686 -47.93 4.03 -0.46
C SER A 686 -49.31 4.64 -0.15
N LEU A 687 -49.45 5.26 1.02
CA LEU A 687 -50.66 5.99 1.41
C LEU A 687 -50.98 7.14 0.44
N ASN A 688 -49.98 7.96 0.08
CA ASN A 688 -50.16 9.08 -0.85
C ASN A 688 -50.45 8.63 -2.30
N THR A 689 -49.91 7.50 -2.73
CA THR A 689 -50.16 6.92 -4.07
C THR A 689 -51.57 6.37 -4.18
N SER A 690 -52.08 5.74 -3.11
CA SER A 690 -53.46 5.22 -3.05
C SER A 690 -54.53 6.31 -3.15
N LEU A 691 -54.19 7.55 -2.77
CA LEU A 691 -55.09 8.70 -2.83
C LEU A 691 -55.18 9.33 -4.24
N ASN A 692 -54.18 9.10 -5.11
CA ASN A 692 -53.97 9.91 -6.33
C ASN A 692 -54.01 9.17 -7.68
N SER A 693 -54.10 7.83 -7.79
CA SER A 693 -54.33 7.17 -9.11
C SER A 693 -54.80 5.71 -9.08
N ASN A 694 -55.67 5.35 -10.04
CA ASN A 694 -56.14 3.99 -10.39
C ASN A 694 -55.08 3.12 -11.09
N GLY A 695 -53.86 3.01 -10.56
CA GLY A 695 -52.81 2.18 -11.14
C GLY A 695 -51.79 1.74 -10.11
N THR A 696 -51.46 0.45 -10.10
CA THR A 696 -50.41 -0.16 -9.27
C THR A 696 -49.03 0.43 -9.58
N ALA A 697 -48.69 1.57 -8.98
CA ALA A 697 -47.32 2.06 -8.98
C ALA A 697 -46.51 1.23 -7.96
N ASN A 698 -45.66 0.33 -8.47
CA ASN A 698 -44.66 -0.33 -7.64
C ASN A 698 -43.69 0.73 -7.11
N ILE A 699 -43.68 0.98 -5.81
CA ILE A 699 -42.67 1.84 -5.16
C ILE A 699 -41.33 1.11 -5.25
N ASP A 700 -40.36 1.73 -5.92
CA ASP A 700 -39.01 1.20 -6.04
C ASP A 700 -38.20 1.49 -4.77
N ILE A 701 -37.92 0.43 -4.00
CA ILE A 701 -37.13 0.47 -2.77
C ILE A 701 -35.73 1.02 -3.06
N ASN A 702 -35.14 0.70 -4.21
CA ASN A 702 -33.80 1.20 -4.55
C ASN A 702 -33.82 2.73 -4.66
N THR A 703 -34.77 3.29 -5.40
CA THR A 703 -34.91 4.74 -5.55
C THR A 703 -35.11 5.44 -4.21
N ALA A 704 -36.01 4.94 -3.35
CA ALA A 704 -36.23 5.51 -2.01
C ALA A 704 -34.98 5.44 -1.12
N MET A 705 -34.29 4.29 -1.14
CA MET A 705 -33.04 4.09 -0.40
C MET A 705 -31.93 5.05 -0.86
N HIS A 706 -31.82 5.28 -2.18
CA HIS A 706 -30.85 6.21 -2.75
C HIS A 706 -31.16 7.67 -2.43
N ALA A 707 -32.44 8.06 -2.43
CA ALA A 707 -32.87 9.41 -2.10
C ALA A 707 -32.56 9.77 -0.64
N GLU A 708 -32.92 8.90 0.30
CA GLU A 708 -32.77 9.16 1.75
C GLU A 708 -31.41 8.70 2.33
N SER A 709 -30.59 7.99 1.53
CA SER A 709 -29.28 7.48 1.96
C SER A 709 -29.36 6.50 3.15
N HIS A 710 -30.35 5.60 3.14
CA HIS A 710 -30.61 4.59 4.20
C HIS A 710 -30.20 3.15 3.80
N PRO A 711 -28.92 2.77 3.89
CA PRO A 711 -28.44 1.50 3.33
C PRO A 711 -28.49 0.31 4.29
N ALA A 712 -28.98 0.44 5.53
CA ALA A 712 -28.87 -0.61 6.54
C ALA A 712 -29.54 -1.94 6.12
N ILE A 713 -30.60 -1.87 5.31
CA ILE A 713 -31.24 -3.05 4.73
C ILE A 713 -30.26 -3.89 3.88
N LEU A 714 -29.33 -3.26 3.17
CA LEU A 714 -28.34 -3.96 2.34
C LEU A 714 -27.38 -4.80 3.21
N LEU A 715 -27.08 -4.37 4.43
CA LEU A 715 -26.27 -5.16 5.36
C LEU A 715 -27.00 -6.42 5.83
N LEU A 716 -28.32 -6.32 6.06
CA LEU A 716 -29.16 -7.47 6.38
C LEU A 716 -29.40 -8.37 5.17
N LEU A 717 -29.27 -7.88 3.94
CA LEU A 717 -29.39 -8.70 2.73
C LEU A 717 -28.06 -9.34 2.31
N SER A 718 -26.92 -8.77 2.71
CA SER A 718 -25.58 -9.26 2.35
C SER A 718 -25.11 -10.37 3.30
N SER A 719 -24.56 -11.45 2.74
CA SER A 719 -24.13 -12.66 3.44
C SER A 719 -23.01 -12.43 4.45
N PHE A 720 -21.94 -11.74 4.06
CA PHE A 720 -20.78 -11.50 4.93
C PHE A 720 -21.11 -10.66 6.18
N PRO A 721 -21.63 -9.40 6.07
CA PRO A 721 -21.93 -8.60 7.25
C PRO A 721 -22.97 -9.28 8.14
N ARG A 722 -24.03 -9.88 7.60
CA ARG A 722 -24.97 -10.69 8.40
C ARG A 722 -24.29 -11.77 9.22
N MET A 723 -23.40 -12.56 8.60
CA MET A 723 -22.70 -13.65 9.30
C MET A 723 -21.82 -13.09 10.41
N MET A 724 -21.13 -11.98 10.16
CA MET A 724 -20.32 -11.30 11.17
C MET A 724 -21.17 -10.79 12.34
N LEU A 725 -22.34 -10.19 12.07
CA LEU A 725 -23.29 -9.76 13.10
C LEU A 725 -23.79 -10.94 13.96
N LYS A 726 -24.09 -12.09 13.33
CA LYS A 726 -24.47 -13.32 14.06
C LYS A 726 -23.35 -13.80 14.99
N LEU A 727 -22.08 -13.68 14.58
CA LEU A 727 -20.92 -14.05 15.39
C LEU A 727 -20.70 -13.15 16.62
N TRP A 728 -21.42 -12.03 16.75
CA TRP A 728 -21.35 -11.19 17.95
C TRP A 728 -22.11 -11.76 19.14
N SER A 729 -23.16 -12.56 18.92
CA SER A 729 -24.09 -13.02 19.98
C SER A 729 -23.37 -13.69 21.16
N GLN A 730 -22.54 -14.70 20.89
CA GLN A 730 -21.85 -15.46 21.93
C GLN A 730 -20.82 -14.61 22.73
N PRO A 731 -19.87 -13.90 22.09
CA PRO A 731 -18.98 -12.98 22.81
C PRO A 731 -19.74 -11.88 23.57
N LEU A 732 -20.81 -11.33 23.00
CA LEU A 732 -21.56 -10.25 23.63
C LEU A 732 -22.30 -10.74 24.89
N ALA A 733 -22.96 -11.89 24.83
CA ALA A 733 -23.59 -12.50 25.99
C ALA A 733 -22.59 -12.78 27.12
N TRP A 734 -21.39 -13.25 26.77
CA TRP A 734 -20.29 -13.44 27.72
C TRP A 734 -19.82 -12.14 28.38
N VAL A 735 -19.63 -11.08 27.59
CA VAL A 735 -19.19 -9.77 28.08
C VAL A 735 -20.27 -9.13 28.97
N VAL A 736 -21.55 -9.17 28.55
CA VAL A 736 -22.69 -8.66 29.33
C VAL A 736 -22.81 -9.37 30.67
N LYS A 737 -22.75 -10.70 30.68
CA LYS A 737 -22.78 -11.50 31.92
C LYS A 737 -21.65 -11.09 32.86
N THR A 738 -20.43 -10.98 32.35
CA THR A 738 -19.26 -10.63 33.16
C THR A 738 -19.37 -9.20 33.71
N ALA A 739 -19.74 -8.23 32.86
CA ALA A 739 -19.86 -6.83 33.27
C ALA A 739 -20.94 -6.64 34.35
N TYR A 740 -22.08 -7.32 34.21
CA TYR A 740 -23.14 -7.29 35.24
C TYR A 740 -22.68 -7.91 36.56
N GLN A 741 -22.01 -9.07 36.52
CA GLN A 741 -21.52 -9.76 37.72
C GLN A 741 -20.53 -8.92 38.53
N TYR A 742 -19.61 -8.20 37.88
CA TYR A 742 -18.59 -7.39 38.56
C TYR A 742 -19.00 -5.94 38.85
N SER A 743 -20.07 -5.45 38.21
CA SER A 743 -20.61 -4.10 38.45
C SER A 743 -21.75 -4.06 39.46
N SER A 744 -22.55 -5.14 39.59
CA SER A 744 -23.75 -5.15 40.43
C SER A 744 -23.43 -5.30 41.93
N SER A 745 -24.11 -4.50 42.75
CA SER A 745 -24.04 -4.55 44.22
C SER A 745 -24.93 -5.64 44.85
N SER A 746 -25.82 -6.26 44.07
CA SER A 746 -26.87 -7.18 44.55
C SER A 746 -26.55 -8.67 44.40
N HIS A 747 -25.34 -9.05 43.97
CA HIS A 747 -24.94 -10.46 43.85
C HIS A 747 -24.56 -11.09 45.21
N PRO A 748 -25.03 -12.32 45.55
CA PRO A 748 -24.84 -12.93 46.88
C PRO A 748 -23.40 -13.32 47.28
N GLN A 749 -22.41 -13.13 46.40
CA GLN A 749 -20.98 -13.42 46.64
C GLN A 749 -20.15 -12.12 46.75
N ALA A 750 -20.65 -11.15 47.53
CA ALA A 750 -20.19 -9.76 47.59
C ALA A 750 -18.86 -9.54 48.35
N ASN A 751 -17.78 -10.22 47.95
CA ASN A 751 -16.39 -9.84 48.28
C ASN A 751 -15.64 -9.37 47.01
N ILE A 752 -16.33 -8.66 46.10
CA ILE A 752 -15.70 -8.10 44.89
C ILE A 752 -14.94 -6.82 45.28
N PRO A 753 -13.62 -6.74 45.00
CA PRO A 753 -12.82 -5.55 45.33
C PRO A 753 -13.38 -4.27 44.69
N PRO A 754 -13.39 -3.12 45.39
CA PRO A 754 -13.91 -1.87 44.86
C PRO A 754 -13.16 -1.38 43.61
N GLU A 755 -11.88 -1.72 43.49
CA GLU A 755 -11.05 -1.46 42.31
C GLU A 755 -11.58 -2.18 41.07
N LEU A 756 -11.98 -3.45 41.22
CA LEU A 756 -12.51 -4.26 40.13
C LEU A 756 -13.85 -3.69 39.65
N ARG A 757 -14.72 -3.29 40.58
CA ARG A 757 -15.99 -2.62 40.24
C ARG A 757 -15.77 -1.35 39.42
N ARG A 758 -14.77 -0.53 39.77
CA ARG A 758 -14.42 0.69 39.02
C ARG A 758 -13.99 0.40 37.58
N VAL A 759 -13.33 -0.74 37.34
CA VAL A 759 -12.89 -1.15 35.99
C VAL A 759 -14.07 -1.61 35.11
N TYR A 760 -15.01 -2.40 35.66
CA TYR A 760 -16.14 -2.94 34.89
C TYR A 760 -17.36 -2.02 34.79
N ALA A 761 -17.50 -1.03 35.67
CA ALA A 761 -18.65 -0.11 35.64
C ALA A 761 -18.81 0.63 34.29
N PRO A 762 -17.76 1.19 33.66
CA PRO A 762 -17.88 1.83 32.34
C PRO A 762 -18.30 0.85 31.23
N LEU A 763 -17.86 -0.42 31.31
CA LEU A 763 -18.26 -1.46 30.38
C LEU A 763 -19.73 -1.83 30.57
N HIS A 764 -20.18 -1.98 31.82
CA HIS A 764 -21.59 -2.26 32.12
C HIS A 764 -22.50 -1.12 31.64
N GLN A 765 -22.09 0.13 31.86
CA GLN A 765 -22.81 1.31 31.35
C GLN A 765 -22.93 1.27 29.83
N ALA A 766 -21.82 1.09 29.12
CA ALA A 766 -21.81 1.02 27.65
C ALA A 766 -22.74 -0.07 27.07
N LEU A 767 -22.96 -1.16 27.81
CA LEU A 767 -23.85 -2.26 27.42
C LEU A 767 -25.32 -2.02 27.82
N SER A 768 -25.57 -1.11 28.78
CA SER A 768 -26.90 -0.80 29.32
C SER A 768 -27.51 0.46 28.71
N ASP A 769 -26.70 1.27 28.00
CA ASP A 769 -27.14 2.49 27.31
C ASP A 769 -28.06 2.22 26.09
N LEU A 770 -28.31 0.96 25.74
CA LEU A 770 -29.15 0.56 24.60
C LEU A 770 -30.65 0.81 24.88
N PRO A 771 -31.43 1.41 23.96
CA PRO A 771 -32.84 1.72 24.18
C PRO A 771 -33.80 0.51 24.11
N PHE A 772 -33.30 -0.68 23.77
CA PHE A 772 -34.07 -1.93 23.66
C PHE A 772 -33.22 -3.14 24.10
N ASP A 773 -33.81 -4.33 24.26
CA ASP A 773 -33.04 -5.57 24.49
C ASP A 773 -32.31 -5.97 23.19
N TRP A 774 -30.98 -6.05 23.22
CA TRP A 774 -30.14 -6.43 22.07
C TRP A 774 -30.55 -7.76 21.42
N ARG A 775 -31.23 -8.66 22.16
CA ARG A 775 -31.78 -9.91 21.60
C ARG A 775 -32.86 -9.68 20.54
N VAL A 776 -33.54 -8.52 20.54
CA VAL A 776 -34.45 -8.12 19.46
C VAL A 776 -33.69 -7.99 18.14
N PHE A 777 -32.52 -7.35 18.18
CA PHE A 777 -31.64 -7.21 17.01
C PHE A 777 -31.10 -8.57 16.55
N GLU A 778 -30.71 -9.44 17.48
CA GLU A 778 -30.28 -10.82 17.15
C GLU A 778 -31.39 -11.60 16.41
N SER A 779 -32.64 -11.44 16.84
CA SER A 779 -33.81 -12.04 16.18
C SER A 779 -33.98 -11.52 14.75
N LEU A 780 -33.83 -10.21 14.52
CA LEU A 780 -33.91 -9.60 13.19
C LEU A 780 -32.82 -10.15 12.26
N VAL A 781 -31.57 -10.20 12.73
CA VAL A 781 -30.45 -10.74 11.94
C VAL A 781 -30.68 -12.22 11.60
N SER A 782 -31.21 -13.00 12.56
CA SER A 782 -31.52 -14.41 12.37
C SER A 782 -32.67 -14.64 11.39
N GLU A 783 -33.71 -13.80 11.44
CA GLU A 783 -34.81 -13.81 10.47
C GLU A 783 -34.30 -13.49 9.06
N ALA A 784 -33.56 -12.39 8.89
CA ALA A 784 -32.97 -11.99 7.61
C ALA A 784 -32.07 -13.09 7.02
N HIS A 785 -31.26 -13.74 7.86
CA HIS A 785 -30.42 -14.88 7.46
C HIS A 785 -31.25 -16.06 6.94
N SER A 786 -32.35 -16.40 7.64
CA SER A 786 -33.26 -17.47 7.24
C SER A 786 -33.97 -17.15 5.92
N LEU A 787 -34.49 -15.93 5.76
CA LEU A 787 -35.22 -15.50 4.56
C LEU A 787 -34.35 -15.50 3.29
N VAL A 788 -33.15 -14.92 3.36
CA VAL A 788 -32.26 -14.87 2.20
C VAL A 788 -31.76 -16.26 1.82
N ARG A 789 -31.36 -17.08 2.79
CA ARG A 789 -30.98 -18.48 2.52
C ARG A 789 -32.16 -19.28 1.95
N GLY A 790 -33.35 -19.12 2.52
CA GLY A 790 -34.58 -19.76 2.03
C GLY A 790 -34.87 -19.39 0.57
N THR A 791 -34.69 -18.11 0.21
CA THR A 791 -34.88 -17.62 -1.15
C THR A 791 -33.87 -18.23 -2.15
N TYR A 792 -32.59 -18.25 -1.79
CA TYR A 792 -31.57 -18.88 -2.63
C TYR A 792 -31.76 -20.40 -2.78
N ARG A 793 -32.17 -21.10 -1.71
CA ARG A 793 -32.50 -22.55 -1.75
C ARG A 793 -33.72 -22.82 -2.61
N ALA A 794 -34.80 -22.08 -2.42
CA ALA A 794 -36.05 -22.29 -3.15
C ALA A 794 -35.88 -22.13 -4.66
N ARG A 795 -34.96 -21.26 -5.10
CA ARG A 795 -34.68 -21.02 -6.53
C ARG A 795 -33.42 -21.70 -7.06
N ASN A 796 -32.75 -22.54 -6.26
CA ASN A 796 -31.53 -23.28 -6.65
C ASN A 796 -30.45 -22.42 -7.33
N ILE A 797 -30.18 -21.22 -6.80
CA ILE A 797 -29.22 -20.29 -7.43
C ILE A 797 -27.79 -20.78 -7.23
N PRO A 798 -26.96 -20.89 -8.29
CA PRO A 798 -25.59 -21.35 -8.20
C PRO A 798 -24.66 -20.30 -7.57
N GLU A 799 -23.52 -20.74 -7.03
CA GLU A 799 -22.57 -19.88 -6.31
C GLU A 799 -22.08 -18.65 -7.11
N PRO A 800 -21.72 -18.75 -8.41
CA PRO A 800 -21.27 -17.57 -9.16
C PRO A 800 -22.34 -16.48 -9.28
N ASP A 801 -23.61 -16.87 -9.42
CA ASP A 801 -24.71 -15.92 -9.50
C ASP A 801 -25.00 -15.29 -8.14
N ARG A 802 -24.91 -16.07 -7.04
CA ARG A 802 -25.02 -15.52 -5.68
C ARG A 802 -23.90 -14.52 -5.41
N ASN A 803 -22.66 -14.85 -5.74
CA ASN A 803 -21.52 -13.94 -5.59
C ASN A 803 -21.70 -12.65 -6.41
N ARG A 804 -22.30 -12.71 -7.61
CA ARG A 804 -22.66 -11.52 -8.39
C ARG A 804 -23.71 -10.66 -7.68
N MET A 805 -24.76 -11.28 -7.12
CA MET A 805 -25.79 -10.58 -6.35
C MET A 805 -25.23 -9.93 -5.07
N GLU A 806 -24.32 -10.62 -4.38
CA GLU A 806 -23.62 -10.06 -3.21
C GLU A 806 -22.77 -8.84 -3.58
N ARG A 807 -22.15 -8.82 -4.77
CA ARG A 807 -21.41 -7.64 -5.26
C ARG A 807 -22.37 -6.48 -5.54
N GLN A 808 -23.53 -6.73 -6.13
CA GLN A 808 -24.56 -5.70 -6.36
C GLN A 808 -25.03 -5.07 -5.04
N LEU A 809 -25.23 -5.87 -3.99
CA LEU A 809 -25.60 -5.36 -2.67
C LEU A 809 -24.54 -4.41 -2.10
N ILE A 810 -23.24 -4.74 -2.22
CA ILE A 810 -22.14 -3.85 -1.79
C ILE A 810 -22.08 -2.57 -2.63
N LEU A 811 -22.40 -2.67 -3.92
CA LEU A 811 -22.52 -1.52 -4.83
C LEU A 811 -23.82 -0.72 -4.64
N GLY A 812 -24.61 -1.02 -3.60
CA GLY A 812 -25.76 -0.23 -3.22
C GLY A 812 -27.06 -0.61 -3.92
N GLN A 813 -27.14 -1.76 -4.59
CA GLN A 813 -28.32 -2.18 -5.35
C GLN A 813 -28.92 -3.47 -4.80
N ILE A 814 -30.24 -3.50 -4.58
CA ILE A 814 -30.97 -4.72 -4.18
C ILE A 814 -31.31 -5.53 -5.43
N PRO A 815 -30.80 -6.77 -5.57
CA PRO A 815 -31.15 -7.65 -6.68
C PRO A 815 -32.64 -8.00 -6.66
N ASP A 816 -33.26 -8.14 -7.84
CA ASP A 816 -34.70 -8.46 -7.98
C ASP A 816 -35.12 -9.69 -7.19
N LEU A 817 -34.24 -10.68 -7.10
CA LEU A 817 -34.48 -11.91 -6.35
C LEU A 817 -34.68 -11.66 -4.85
N LEU A 818 -34.01 -10.64 -4.29
CA LEU A 818 -34.03 -10.31 -2.86
C LEU A 818 -35.04 -9.19 -2.54
N LEU A 819 -35.63 -8.53 -3.53
CA LEU A 819 -36.67 -7.52 -3.31
C LEU A 819 -37.85 -8.04 -2.46
N PRO A 820 -38.36 -9.28 -2.62
CA PRO A 820 -39.41 -9.82 -1.75
C PRO A 820 -38.95 -9.94 -0.29
N VAL A 821 -37.69 -10.28 -0.06
CA VAL A 821 -37.12 -10.36 1.29
C VAL A 821 -36.99 -8.95 1.89
N ALA A 822 -36.53 -7.98 1.11
CA ALA A 822 -36.46 -6.59 1.53
C ALA A 822 -37.85 -6.05 1.92
N LYS A 823 -38.88 -6.30 1.08
CA LYS A 823 -40.28 -5.93 1.35
C LYS A 823 -40.80 -6.54 2.65
N ARG A 824 -40.51 -7.82 2.89
CA ARG A 824 -40.91 -8.49 4.13
C ARG A 824 -40.23 -7.90 5.37
N LEU A 825 -38.92 -7.66 5.28
CA LEU A 825 -38.15 -7.09 6.39
C LEU A 825 -38.55 -5.64 6.69
N LEU A 826 -38.92 -4.84 5.69
CA LEU A 826 -39.39 -3.46 5.85
C LEU A 826 -40.87 -3.36 6.23
N GLY A 827 -41.67 -4.39 5.94
CA GLY A 827 -43.11 -4.44 6.21
C GLY A 827 -43.45 -5.35 7.38
N GLU A 828 -43.78 -6.61 7.08
CA GLU A 828 -44.30 -7.58 8.06
C GLU A 828 -43.40 -7.77 9.29
N SER A 829 -42.08 -7.80 9.12
CA SER A 829 -41.15 -7.99 10.26
C SER A 829 -41.11 -6.75 11.17
N MET A 830 -41.30 -5.55 10.62
CA MET A 830 -41.28 -4.29 11.38
C MET A 830 -42.62 -4.00 12.03
N PHE A 831 -43.74 -4.12 11.30
CA PHE A 831 -45.06 -3.63 11.72
C PHE A 831 -46.14 -4.72 11.87
N GLY A 832 -45.80 -5.99 11.62
CA GLY A 832 -46.76 -7.09 11.64
C GLY A 832 -47.55 -7.19 10.33
N LYS A 833 -48.43 -8.19 10.24
CA LYS A 833 -49.35 -8.31 9.10
C LYS A 833 -50.45 -7.25 9.25
N GLU A 834 -50.70 -6.46 8.21
CA GLU A 834 -51.89 -5.61 8.17
C GLU A 834 -53.12 -6.53 8.13
N ASP A 835 -53.95 -6.47 9.18
CA ASP A 835 -55.24 -7.15 9.21
C ASP A 835 -56.07 -6.65 8.03
N SER A 836 -56.19 -7.48 6.99
CA SER A 836 -57.25 -7.32 6.02
C SER A 836 -58.55 -7.35 6.80
N ALA A 837 -59.28 -6.23 6.79
CA ALA A 837 -60.51 -5.99 7.54
C ALA A 837 -61.70 -6.85 7.07
N ASN A 838 -61.50 -8.15 6.83
CA ASN A 838 -62.56 -9.12 6.60
C ASN A 838 -62.31 -10.33 7.52
N GLY A 839 -63.11 -10.38 8.59
CA GLY A 839 -63.05 -11.40 9.61
C GLY A 839 -63.12 -12.82 9.06
N GLY A 840 -62.25 -13.67 9.58
CA GLY A 840 -62.20 -15.10 9.30
C GLY A 840 -61.21 -15.80 10.22
N VAL A 841 -61.75 -16.33 11.32
CA VAL A 841 -61.09 -17.03 12.42
C VAL A 841 -60.19 -18.18 11.96
N GLN A 842 -58.89 -18.21 12.34
CA GLN A 842 -58.29 -19.33 13.08
C GLN A 842 -56.84 -19.06 13.56
N GLN A 843 -56.71 -18.99 14.89
CA GLN A 843 -55.58 -19.36 15.75
C GLN A 843 -54.21 -19.71 15.12
N GLN A 844 -53.35 -18.70 15.06
CA GLN A 844 -51.98 -18.76 15.56
C GLN A 844 -51.67 -17.35 16.08
N LEU A 845 -51.25 -17.20 17.35
CA LEU A 845 -50.81 -15.88 17.85
C LEU A 845 -49.75 -15.34 16.88
N PRO A 846 -49.96 -14.16 16.24
CA PRO A 846 -48.91 -13.57 15.44
C PRO A 846 -47.71 -13.28 16.35
N LEU A 847 -46.51 -13.69 15.91
CA LEU A 847 -45.28 -13.29 16.57
C LEU A 847 -45.27 -11.75 16.67
N PRO A 848 -44.95 -11.16 17.83
CA PRO A 848 -44.92 -9.71 17.99
C PRO A 848 -43.89 -9.11 17.02
N CYS A 849 -44.30 -8.09 16.28
CA CYS A 849 -43.43 -7.42 15.33
C CYS A 849 -42.33 -6.65 16.07
N ILE A 850 -41.29 -6.21 15.35
CA ILE A 850 -40.18 -5.50 15.99
C ILE A 850 -40.66 -4.18 16.62
N ALA A 851 -41.56 -3.44 15.96
CA ALA A 851 -42.14 -2.21 16.47
C ALA A 851 -42.83 -2.38 17.83
N ASP A 852 -43.49 -3.52 18.08
CA ASP A 852 -44.17 -3.78 19.36
C ASP A 852 -43.19 -4.09 20.51
N ARG A 853 -41.94 -4.41 20.18
CA ARG A 853 -40.91 -4.85 21.14
C ARG A 853 -39.91 -3.76 21.50
N ILE A 854 -39.98 -2.61 20.85
CA ILE A 854 -39.05 -1.48 21.04
C ILE A 854 -39.82 -0.18 21.22
N ASP A 855 -39.22 0.76 21.95
CA ASP A 855 -39.71 2.14 21.96
C ASP A 855 -39.14 2.87 20.72
N ILE A 856 -39.97 3.02 19.69
CA ILE A 856 -39.60 3.60 18.40
C ILE A 856 -39.07 5.02 18.57
N ALA A 857 -39.70 5.83 19.41
CA ALA A 857 -39.28 7.21 19.64
C ALA A 857 -37.88 7.24 20.27
N ARG A 858 -37.63 6.39 21.28
CA ARG A 858 -36.28 6.31 21.88
C ARG A 858 -35.22 5.79 20.92
N VAL A 859 -35.56 4.98 19.92
CA VAL A 859 -34.63 4.53 18.88
C VAL A 859 -34.32 5.66 17.90
N MET A 860 -35.33 6.35 17.36
CA MET A 860 -35.17 7.40 16.36
C MET A 860 -34.47 8.66 16.89
N PHE A 861 -34.70 9.01 18.15
CA PHE A 861 -34.06 10.17 18.79
C PHE A 861 -32.74 9.83 19.50
N PHE A 862 -32.26 8.59 19.39
CA PHE A 862 -31.01 8.19 20.01
C PHE A 862 -29.81 8.77 19.26
N ASP A 863 -28.89 9.42 19.98
CA ASP A 863 -27.73 10.04 19.36
C ASP A 863 -26.69 9.00 18.89
N THR A 864 -26.69 8.73 17.58
CA THR A 864 -25.70 7.90 16.89
C THR A 864 -24.66 8.71 16.12
N THR A 865 -24.65 10.04 16.28
CA THR A 865 -23.82 10.99 15.50
C THR A 865 -22.33 10.63 15.53
N TRP A 866 -21.82 10.21 16.69
CA TRP A 866 -20.40 9.88 16.86
C TRP A 866 -19.92 8.70 15.99
N LEU A 867 -20.83 7.85 15.51
CA LEU A 867 -20.50 6.75 14.59
C LEU A 867 -20.03 7.28 13.22
N GLY A 868 -20.43 8.51 12.85
CA GLY A 868 -20.04 9.15 11.58
C GLY A 868 -20.65 8.50 10.34
N LEU A 869 -21.81 7.85 10.48
CA LEU A 869 -22.55 7.18 9.39
C LEU A 869 -23.60 8.08 8.72
N SER A 870 -24.09 9.10 9.44
CA SER A 870 -25.06 10.07 8.94
C SER A 870 -24.36 11.35 8.48
N ALA A 871 -24.79 11.90 7.35
CA ALA A 871 -24.23 13.13 6.76
C ALA A 871 -24.91 14.42 7.29
N SER A 872 -25.47 14.37 8.50
CA SER A 872 -26.21 15.50 9.08
C SER A 872 -25.29 16.67 9.46
N LYS A 873 -25.84 17.87 9.56
CA LYS A 873 -25.13 19.05 10.08
C LYS A 873 -24.54 18.79 11.48
N LEU A 874 -25.28 18.05 12.31
CA LEU A 874 -24.84 17.63 13.64
C LEU A 874 -23.59 16.73 13.56
N SER A 875 -23.57 15.77 12.63
CA SER A 875 -22.42 14.90 12.37
C SER A 875 -21.19 15.66 11.92
N LYS A 876 -21.34 16.59 10.97
CA LYS A 876 -20.23 17.46 10.54
C LYS A 876 -19.67 18.26 11.72
N ARG A 877 -20.53 18.88 12.52
CA ARG A 877 -20.11 19.65 13.70
C ARG A 877 -19.41 18.78 14.75
N PHE A 878 -19.92 17.58 15.00
CA PHE A 878 -19.32 16.64 15.94
C PHE A 878 -17.91 16.26 15.49
N HIS A 879 -17.74 15.78 14.25
CA HIS A 879 -16.45 15.33 13.72
C HIS A 879 -15.48 16.48 13.40
N ALA A 880 -15.95 17.73 13.37
CA ALA A 880 -15.10 18.93 13.32
C ALA A 880 -14.62 19.40 14.72
N THR A 881 -15.14 18.82 15.80
CA THR A 881 -14.78 19.18 17.18
C THR A 881 -14.25 18.01 18.00
N HIS A 882 -14.49 16.78 17.54
CA HIS A 882 -14.12 15.54 18.21
C HIS A 882 -13.22 14.69 17.31
N ILE A 883 -12.33 13.93 17.95
CA ILE A 883 -11.56 12.88 17.28
C ILE A 883 -11.95 11.56 17.92
N VAL A 884 -12.38 10.61 17.09
CA VAL A 884 -12.74 9.25 17.50
C VAL A 884 -11.63 8.31 17.08
N ASP A 885 -11.12 7.53 18.03
CA ASP A 885 -10.19 6.43 17.76
C ASP A 885 -10.92 5.35 16.95
N VAL A 886 -10.47 5.16 15.71
CA VAL A 886 -11.11 4.24 14.77
C VAL A 886 -10.90 2.77 15.14
N CYS A 887 -9.90 2.44 15.95
CA CYS A 887 -9.60 1.08 16.36
C CYS A 887 -10.26 0.76 17.70
N GLN A 888 -10.02 1.57 18.72
CA GLN A 888 -10.55 1.39 20.07
C GLN A 888 -12.01 1.86 20.22
N LYS A 889 -12.53 2.63 19.26
CA LYS A 889 -13.90 3.17 19.25
C LYS A 889 -14.21 4.06 20.44
N THR A 890 -13.26 4.90 20.82
CA THR A 890 -13.37 5.85 21.92
C THR A 890 -13.18 7.28 21.42
N VAL A 891 -13.84 8.24 22.06
CA VAL A 891 -13.56 9.66 21.83
C VAL A 891 -12.26 9.99 22.53
N ILE A 892 -11.24 10.37 21.76
CA ILE A 892 -9.92 10.73 22.29
C ILE A 892 -9.73 12.25 22.36
N ARG A 893 -10.56 13.02 21.66
CA ARG A 893 -10.63 14.49 21.75
C ARG A 893 -12.06 15.00 21.64
N GLY A 894 -12.33 16.09 22.36
CA GLY A 894 -13.63 16.75 22.43
C GLY A 894 -14.33 16.49 23.77
N VAL A 895 -15.59 16.89 23.87
CA VAL A 895 -16.38 16.64 25.08
C VAL A 895 -16.59 15.13 25.24
N GLY A 896 -16.41 14.61 26.45
CA GLY A 896 -16.48 13.16 26.72
C GLY A 896 -15.23 12.37 26.32
N ALA A 897 -14.11 13.04 26.03
CA ALA A 897 -12.84 12.37 25.79
C ALA A 897 -12.43 11.49 26.99
N GLN A 898 -12.19 10.21 26.73
CA GLN A 898 -11.73 9.28 27.75
C GLN A 898 -10.20 9.32 27.81
N ASN A 899 -9.62 9.83 28.90
CA ASN A 899 -8.19 9.74 29.15
C ASN A 899 -7.87 8.35 29.75
N PRO A 900 -7.12 7.47 29.06
CA PRO A 900 -6.69 6.19 29.65
C PRO A 900 -5.78 6.37 30.88
N THR A 901 -5.31 7.59 31.15
CA THR A 901 -4.42 7.94 32.28
C THR A 901 -5.13 8.13 33.62
N SER A 902 -6.47 8.11 33.70
CA SER A 902 -7.19 8.45 34.95
C SER A 902 -7.46 7.26 35.90
N SER A 903 -6.86 6.08 35.68
CA SER A 903 -7.06 4.91 36.56
C SER A 903 -6.02 4.76 37.69
N ASN A 904 -4.95 5.56 37.75
CA ASN A 904 -3.93 5.47 38.80
C ASN A 904 -3.77 6.77 39.62
N HIS A 905 -4.66 6.99 40.59
CA HIS A 905 -4.31 7.74 41.80
C HIS A 905 -3.98 6.74 42.91
N HIS A 906 -2.70 6.39 43.01
CA HIS A 906 -2.18 5.75 44.21
C HIS A 906 -2.10 6.81 45.32
N GLY A 907 -2.73 6.54 46.45
CA GLY A 907 -2.92 7.48 47.53
C GLY A 907 -1.60 8.02 48.09
N THR A 908 -1.45 9.34 48.08
CA THR A 908 -0.56 10.07 48.98
C THR A 908 -1.05 9.90 50.41
N THR A 909 -0.54 8.89 51.11
CA THR A 909 -0.49 8.92 52.57
C THR A 909 0.56 9.94 52.99
N THR A 910 0.08 11.11 53.41
CA THR A 910 0.83 12.06 54.21
C THR A 910 1.35 11.37 55.48
N ASN A 911 2.67 11.19 55.60
CA ASN A 911 3.30 10.90 56.88
C ASN A 911 4.32 12.00 57.17
N GLY A 912 4.00 12.80 58.18
CA GLY A 912 4.92 13.73 58.81
C GLY A 912 6.04 12.98 59.54
N ASN A 913 7.20 13.62 59.54
CA ASN A 913 8.37 13.29 60.34
C ASN A 913 8.01 12.96 61.79
N THR A 914 8.49 11.82 62.30
CA THR A 914 9.26 11.72 63.55
C THR A 914 9.93 10.35 63.66
N ASN A 915 11.27 10.36 63.68
CA ASN A 915 12.11 9.33 64.32
C ASN A 915 11.78 9.28 65.84
N PRO A 916 11.97 8.15 66.57
CA PRO A 916 13.31 7.54 66.74
C PRO A 916 13.41 6.02 66.94
N SER A 917 14.61 5.54 66.61
CA SER A 917 15.43 4.43 67.15
C SER A 917 14.85 3.21 67.89
N THR A 918 15.62 2.13 67.72
CA THR A 918 16.04 1.07 68.68
C THR A 918 15.47 -0.35 68.52
N SER A 919 16.42 -1.23 68.15
CA SER A 919 16.77 -2.53 68.76
C SER A 919 16.01 -3.83 68.44
N GLN A 920 16.85 -4.81 68.04
CA GLN A 920 16.81 -6.24 68.35
C GLN A 920 15.75 -7.09 67.66
N ALA A 921 15.95 -8.38 67.40
CA ALA A 921 17.10 -9.27 67.23
C ALA A 921 16.48 -10.64 66.88
N GLN A 922 17.27 -11.52 66.24
CA GLN A 922 17.11 -13.00 66.27
C GLN A 922 15.89 -13.60 65.53
N GLN A 923 15.94 -14.78 64.92
CA GLN A 923 16.98 -15.78 64.66
C GLN A 923 16.38 -16.81 63.69
N GLN A 924 17.24 -17.39 62.83
CA GLN A 924 17.39 -18.82 62.46
C GLN A 924 16.14 -19.61 61.98
N SER A 925 16.20 -20.52 61.00
CA SER A 925 17.26 -21.40 60.49
C SER A 925 16.72 -22.06 59.20
N GLN A 926 17.47 -22.11 58.09
CA GLN A 926 18.28 -23.24 57.55
C GLN A 926 17.45 -24.47 57.11
N GLN A 927 17.73 -25.23 56.05
CA GLN A 927 18.74 -25.34 54.96
C GLN A 927 18.23 -26.51 54.07
N ASN A 928 18.41 -26.58 52.74
CA ASN A 928 19.62 -26.98 51.99
C ASN A 928 19.33 -26.80 50.47
N GLN A 929 20.10 -26.03 49.67
CA GLN A 929 21.40 -26.31 49.00
C GLN A 929 21.31 -27.36 47.87
N GLN A 930 21.74 -27.13 46.62
CA GLN A 930 23.05 -26.66 46.10
C GLN A 930 22.87 -25.82 44.79
N SER A 931 23.47 -24.62 44.59
CA SER A 931 24.88 -24.25 44.20
C SER A 931 25.25 -24.66 42.75
N ARG A 932 25.91 -23.91 41.85
CA ARG A 932 26.60 -22.59 41.72
C ARG A 932 27.05 -22.54 40.22
N ASN A 933 27.01 -21.45 39.44
CA ASN A 933 27.97 -20.35 39.43
C ASN A 933 27.50 -19.23 38.48
N ARG A 934 27.77 -17.98 38.91
CA ARG A 934 27.66 -16.72 38.18
C ARG A 934 28.93 -16.46 37.35
N SER A 935 28.80 -15.65 36.30
CA SER A 935 29.82 -14.70 35.86
C SER A 935 29.13 -13.47 35.28
N ASP A 936 29.58 -12.31 35.73
CA ASP A 936 29.10 -10.96 35.46
C ASP A 936 29.43 -10.49 34.04
N THR A 937 28.67 -9.52 33.52
CA THR A 937 29.25 -8.41 32.73
C THR A 937 28.32 -7.20 32.71
N LEU A 938 28.93 -6.05 33.00
CA LEU A 938 28.34 -4.74 33.23
C LEU A 938 27.80 -4.11 31.93
N ALA A 939 26.61 -3.53 32.00
CA ALA A 939 26.17 -2.47 31.11
C ALA A 939 26.38 -1.11 31.81
N THR A 940 27.35 -0.35 31.34
CA THR A 940 27.69 0.99 31.84
C THR A 940 26.58 1.97 31.45
N GLN A 941 25.72 2.30 32.41
CA GLN A 941 24.80 3.43 32.32
C GLN A 941 25.59 4.73 32.50
N THR A 942 25.72 5.52 31.45
CA THR A 942 26.03 6.94 31.57
C THR A 942 24.80 7.66 32.13
N SER A 943 24.94 8.10 33.37
CA SER A 943 23.95 8.84 34.13
C SER A 943 23.79 10.26 33.60
N THR A 944 22.79 10.50 32.76
CA THR A 944 22.18 11.82 32.62
C THR A 944 20.80 11.79 33.25
N LYS A 945 20.62 12.65 34.27
CA LYS A 945 19.37 12.87 35.03
C LYS A 945 18.15 12.94 34.09
N PRO A 946 16.97 12.40 34.47
CA PRO A 946 15.77 12.57 33.67
C PRO A 946 15.32 14.03 33.81
N ALA A 947 15.50 14.82 32.76
CA ALA A 947 14.75 16.05 32.59
C ALA A 947 13.26 15.68 32.48
N SER A 948 12.44 16.39 33.24
CA SER A 948 10.97 16.40 33.27
C SER A 948 10.27 15.78 32.04
N ALA A 949 9.75 14.56 32.20
CA ALA A 949 8.93 13.86 31.20
C ALA A 949 7.46 14.35 31.16
N SER A 950 7.17 15.61 31.50
CA SER A 950 5.80 16.08 31.72
C SER A 950 5.22 16.95 30.59
N ASN A 951 5.82 17.03 29.40
CA ASN A 951 5.29 17.93 28.36
C ASN A 951 5.58 17.52 26.90
N ARG A 952 5.75 16.23 26.58
CA ARG A 952 5.71 15.82 25.16
C ARG A 952 4.23 15.79 24.72
N PRO A 953 3.85 16.52 23.64
CA PRO A 953 2.48 16.49 23.15
C PRO A 953 2.10 15.05 22.78
N LYS A 954 0.86 14.66 23.10
CA LYS A 954 0.33 13.36 22.67
C LYS A 954 0.41 13.31 21.13
N LYS A 955 0.93 12.23 20.57
CA LYS A 955 0.94 12.00 19.12
C LYS A 955 -0.27 11.14 18.75
N LEU A 956 -0.81 11.37 17.57
CA LEU A 956 -1.86 10.54 16.98
C LEU A 956 -1.31 9.83 15.75
N ARG A 957 -1.85 8.65 15.46
CA ARG A 957 -1.71 8.01 14.17
C ARG A 957 -2.88 8.42 13.30
N ARG A 958 -2.60 8.89 12.09
CA ARG A 958 -3.59 9.20 11.06
C ARG A 958 -3.41 8.27 9.88
N CYS A 959 -4.48 7.67 9.39
CA CYS A 959 -4.41 6.83 8.20
C CYS A 959 -4.12 7.69 6.97
N VAL A 960 -3.17 7.29 6.14
CA VAL A 960 -2.79 8.07 4.93
C VAL A 960 -3.87 8.09 3.84
N ARG A 961 -4.85 7.18 3.92
CA ARG A 961 -5.95 7.05 2.93
C ARG A 961 -7.29 7.61 3.41
N CYS A 962 -7.86 7.04 4.47
CA CYS A 962 -9.18 7.47 4.95
C CYS A 962 -9.13 8.60 5.99
N ALA A 963 -7.92 9.04 6.36
CA ALA A 963 -7.68 10.07 7.37
C ALA A 963 -8.29 9.80 8.77
N ALA A 964 -8.72 8.56 9.04
CA ALA A 964 -9.15 8.15 10.36
C ALA A 964 -7.98 8.19 11.36
N HIS A 965 -8.29 8.42 12.63
CA HIS A 965 -7.29 8.61 13.69
C HIS A 965 -7.29 7.44 14.67
N MET A 966 -6.14 7.21 15.29
CA MET A 966 -5.95 6.30 16.42
C MET A 966 -4.98 6.95 17.41
N GLU A 967 -5.17 6.71 18.70
CA GLU A 967 -4.15 7.05 19.70
C GLU A 967 -2.84 6.30 19.40
N ASP A 968 -1.71 6.99 19.48
CA ASP A 968 -0.40 6.36 19.28
C ASP A 968 0.01 5.55 20.52
N VAL A 969 -0.57 4.35 20.64
CA VAL A 969 -0.26 3.43 21.74
C VAL A 969 1.12 2.81 21.53
N VAL A 970 2.02 3.01 22.50
CA VAL A 970 3.37 2.43 22.54
C VAL A 970 3.61 1.71 23.88
N GLN A 971 4.56 0.77 23.87
CA GLN A 971 4.92 0.01 25.07
C GLN A 971 5.45 0.93 26.17
N GLY A 972 5.00 0.73 27.41
CA GLY A 972 5.39 1.55 28.56
C GLY A 972 4.51 2.78 28.79
N MET A 973 3.48 3.03 27.97
CA MET A 973 2.50 4.08 28.26
C MET A 973 1.66 3.74 29.52
N PRO A 974 1.41 4.73 30.40
CA PRO A 974 0.51 4.53 31.55
C PRO A 974 -0.87 4.04 31.12
N GLY A 975 -1.37 2.97 31.75
CA GLY A 975 -2.66 2.34 31.40
C GLY A 975 -2.56 1.18 30.40
N TYR A 976 -1.39 0.96 29.78
CA TYR A 976 -1.17 -0.12 28.81
C TYR A 976 -0.10 -1.11 29.31
N ALA A 977 -0.54 -2.29 29.77
CA ALA A 977 0.36 -3.38 30.12
C ALA A 977 1.01 -4.00 28.86
N ASN A 978 2.14 -4.68 29.02
CA ASN A 978 2.88 -5.29 27.89
C ASN A 978 2.01 -6.22 27.04
N HIS A 979 1.15 -7.02 27.67
CA HIS A 979 0.22 -7.90 26.97
C HIS A 979 -0.87 -7.12 26.21
N HIS A 980 -1.34 -5.97 26.73
CA HIS A 980 -2.28 -5.08 26.04
C HIS A 980 -1.70 -4.57 24.73
N VAL A 981 -0.48 -4.03 24.82
CA VAL A 981 0.21 -3.47 23.66
C VAL A 981 0.48 -4.55 22.64
N SER A 982 0.88 -5.76 23.06
CA SER A 982 1.14 -6.86 22.13
C SER A 982 -0.07 -7.25 21.26
N TRP A 983 -1.27 -7.43 21.85
CA TRP A 983 -2.45 -7.79 21.07
C TRP A 983 -2.99 -6.62 20.25
N LEU A 984 -3.06 -5.42 20.85
CA LEU A 984 -3.60 -4.23 20.18
C LEU A 984 -2.74 -3.84 19.00
N MET A 985 -1.42 -3.89 19.13
CA MET A 985 -0.48 -3.62 18.04
C MET A 985 -0.56 -4.67 16.94
N GLY A 986 -0.88 -5.92 17.28
CA GLY A 986 -1.14 -6.96 16.29
C GLY A 986 -2.37 -6.66 15.41
N VAL A 987 -3.47 -6.19 16.01
CA VAL A 987 -4.72 -5.91 15.27
C VAL A 987 -4.80 -4.49 14.70
N ALA A 988 -4.03 -3.53 15.24
CA ALA A 988 -4.03 -2.13 14.84
C ALA A 988 -2.75 -1.70 14.09
N LYS A 989 -1.98 -2.66 13.57
CA LYS A 989 -0.82 -2.40 12.69
C LYS A 989 -1.21 -1.55 11.47
N HIS A 990 -2.43 -1.74 10.95
CA HIS A 990 -3.00 -0.95 9.87
C HIS A 990 -4.34 -0.34 10.33
N CYS A 991 -4.78 0.70 9.63
CA CYS A 991 -6.12 1.25 9.81
C CYS A 991 -7.21 0.22 9.50
N VAL A 992 -8.44 0.47 9.96
CA VAL A 992 -9.63 -0.34 9.64
C VAL A 992 -9.85 -0.48 8.12
N CYS A 993 -9.45 0.52 7.31
CA CYS A 993 -9.48 0.42 5.85
C CYS A 993 -8.31 -0.37 5.25
N GLY A 994 -7.45 -0.98 6.07
CA GLY A 994 -6.29 -1.78 5.67
C GLY A 994 -5.05 -0.99 5.27
N ASN A 995 -5.04 0.35 5.36
CA ASN A 995 -3.90 1.15 4.94
C ASN A 995 -3.00 1.62 6.10
N SER A 996 -1.79 2.07 5.75
CA SER A 996 -0.74 2.48 6.69
C SER A 996 -1.06 3.75 7.48
N TRP A 997 -0.38 3.87 8.61
CA TRP A 997 -0.43 5.04 9.48
C TRP A 997 0.71 6.02 9.19
N MET A 998 0.47 7.30 9.46
CA MET A 998 1.48 8.34 9.65
C MET A 998 1.29 9.00 11.01
N LEU A 999 2.32 9.65 11.55
CA LEU A 999 2.20 10.42 12.78
C LEU A 999 1.71 11.85 12.48
N VAL A 1000 0.86 12.35 13.37
CA VAL A 1000 0.45 13.75 13.40
C VAL A 1000 0.45 14.24 14.84
N ASP A 1001 0.90 15.48 15.04
CA ASP A 1001 0.81 16.12 16.36
C ASP A 1001 -0.63 16.44 16.70
N ASP A 1002 -1.01 16.31 17.98
CA ASP A 1002 -2.36 16.61 18.46
C ASP A 1002 -2.74 18.10 18.23
N VAL A 1003 -1.78 19.03 18.29
CA VAL A 1003 -2.01 20.45 17.94
C VAL A 1003 -2.31 20.61 16.45
N THR A 1004 -1.56 19.94 15.57
CA THR A 1004 -1.74 20.01 14.11
C THR A 1004 -3.07 19.37 13.68
N ALA A 1005 -3.49 18.27 14.31
CA ALA A 1005 -4.82 17.72 14.14
C ALA A 1005 -5.92 18.72 14.54
N GLY A 1006 -5.67 19.50 15.60
CA GLY A 1006 -6.53 20.62 16.02
C GLY A 1006 -6.63 21.76 15.00
N MET A 1007 -5.52 22.19 14.43
CA MET A 1007 -5.47 23.26 13.44
C MET A 1007 -6.13 22.85 12.11
N LEU A 1008 -5.98 21.59 11.68
CA LEU A 1008 -6.70 21.07 10.51
C LEU A 1008 -8.22 21.12 10.70
N MET A 1009 -8.71 20.89 11.93
CA MET A 1009 -10.13 21.06 12.25
C MET A 1009 -10.57 22.54 12.20
N GLU A 1010 -9.72 23.48 12.60
CA GLU A 1010 -10.01 24.92 12.49
C GLU A 1010 -10.00 25.41 11.05
N GLN A 1011 -9.04 24.96 10.24
CA GLN A 1011 -9.00 25.24 8.79
C GLN A 1011 -10.24 24.69 8.09
N GLY A 1012 -10.66 23.47 8.44
CA GLY A 1012 -11.90 22.88 7.92
C GLY A 1012 -13.15 23.73 8.20
N LYS A 1013 -13.23 24.33 9.39
CA LYS A 1013 -14.34 25.25 9.74
C LYS A 1013 -14.30 26.55 8.95
N GLU A 1014 -13.11 27.07 8.64
CA GLU A 1014 -12.99 28.33 7.90
C GLU A 1014 -13.29 28.16 6.41
N VAL A 1015 -12.87 27.03 5.82
CA VAL A 1015 -13.25 26.65 4.44
C VAL A 1015 -14.76 26.44 4.33
N GLU A 1016 -15.40 25.79 5.31
CA GLU A 1016 -16.86 25.61 5.31
C GLU A 1016 -17.60 26.96 5.42
N LYS A 1017 -17.12 27.89 6.26
CA LYS A 1017 -17.67 29.26 6.30
C LYS A 1017 -17.46 30.01 5.00
N GLN A 1018 -16.34 29.81 4.31
CA GLN A 1018 -16.04 30.46 3.05
C GLN A 1018 -16.94 29.91 1.92
N ILE A 1019 -17.14 28.59 1.85
CA ILE A 1019 -18.09 27.96 0.92
C ILE A 1019 -19.53 28.43 1.20
N VAL A 1020 -19.92 28.57 2.47
CA VAL A 1020 -21.25 29.10 2.84
C VAL A 1020 -21.37 30.58 2.48
N ARG A 1021 -20.30 31.38 2.62
CA ARG A 1021 -20.28 32.78 2.19
C ARG A 1021 -20.36 32.92 0.67
N GLU A 1022 -19.62 32.10 -0.07
CA GLU A 1022 -19.63 32.07 -1.54
C GLU A 1022 -20.98 31.61 -2.11
N ARG A 1023 -21.62 30.65 -1.43
CA ARG A 1023 -22.97 30.18 -1.77
C ARG A 1023 -24.06 31.21 -1.43
N ASN A 1024 -23.84 32.04 -0.42
CA ASN A 1024 -24.74 33.15 -0.06
C ASN A 1024 -24.45 34.44 -0.84
N SER A 1025 -23.29 34.56 -1.50
CA SER A 1025 -22.94 35.71 -2.36
C SER A 1025 -23.24 35.47 -3.85
N GLY A 1026 -23.77 34.30 -4.21
CA GLY A 1026 -24.13 33.94 -5.59
C GLY A 1026 -25.47 34.48 -6.08
N ASP A 1027 -26.27 35.13 -5.22
CA ASP A 1027 -27.57 35.75 -5.56
C ASP A 1027 -27.43 37.27 -5.83
N GLY A 1028 -26.47 37.65 -6.68
CA GLY A 1028 -26.28 39.03 -7.09
C GLY A 1028 -25.81 39.15 -8.53
N ASP A 1029 -26.67 39.74 -9.37
CA ASP A 1029 -26.48 40.19 -10.76
C ASP A 1029 -26.61 39.16 -11.90
N VAL A 1030 -27.85 39.01 -12.41
CA VAL A 1030 -28.14 39.11 -13.86
C VAL A 1030 -29.49 39.82 -14.07
N THR A 1031 -29.44 41.00 -14.69
CA THR A 1031 -30.60 41.78 -15.14
C THR A 1031 -31.25 41.22 -16.39
N GLY A 1032 -32.59 41.13 -16.39
CA GLY A 1032 -33.45 41.48 -17.53
C GLY A 1032 -33.80 40.40 -18.55
N LEU A 1033 -35.02 39.86 -18.46
CA LEU A 1033 -36.04 39.86 -19.52
C LEU A 1033 -37.29 39.14 -18.98
N GLY A 1034 -38.42 39.83 -19.02
CA GLY A 1034 -39.68 39.38 -18.42
C GLY A 1034 -40.36 38.28 -19.22
N LEU A 1035 -41.14 37.47 -18.52
CA LEU A 1035 -42.44 36.92 -18.92
C LEU A 1035 -43.09 36.36 -17.65
N GLY A 1036 -44.21 36.95 -17.26
CA GLY A 1036 -44.95 36.56 -16.06
C GLY A 1036 -45.81 35.33 -16.30
N MET A 1037 -45.83 34.44 -15.30
CA MET A 1037 -47.03 33.71 -14.88
C MET A 1037 -46.83 33.32 -13.41
N GLY A 1038 -47.81 33.65 -12.59
CA GLY A 1038 -47.77 33.47 -11.14
C GLY A 1038 -47.94 32.02 -10.71
N VAL A 1039 -47.21 31.65 -9.65
CA VAL A 1039 -47.54 30.54 -8.76
C VAL A 1039 -47.23 31.03 -7.35
N GLU A 1040 -48.26 31.04 -6.51
CA GLU A 1040 -48.20 31.45 -5.10
C GLU A 1040 -47.28 30.52 -4.30
N ALA A 1041 -46.35 31.14 -3.57
CA ALA A 1041 -45.52 30.49 -2.56
C ALA A 1041 -46.29 30.42 -1.24
N LEU A 1042 -46.35 29.22 -0.65
CA LEU A 1042 -46.66 29.02 0.77
C LEU A 1042 -45.45 28.32 1.40
N ASP A 1043 -44.45 29.13 1.77
CA ASP A 1043 -43.42 28.74 2.73
C ASP A 1043 -44.01 28.93 4.14
N GLY A 1044 -44.23 27.80 4.81
CA GLY A 1044 -44.62 27.75 6.22
C GLY A 1044 -43.45 27.25 7.06
N ASP A 1045 -42.84 28.17 7.79
CA ASP A 1045 -41.92 27.93 8.90
C ASP A 1045 -42.52 26.97 9.94
N TRP A 1046 -41.82 25.88 10.26
CA TRP A 1046 -41.98 25.17 11.53
C TRP A 1046 -40.64 24.62 12.02
N GLU A 1047 -40.00 25.36 12.92
CA GLU A 1047 -39.03 24.85 13.89
C GLU A 1047 -39.78 24.17 15.04
N ALA A 1048 -39.51 22.87 15.27
CA ALA A 1048 -39.56 22.18 16.56
C ALA A 1048 -38.80 20.86 16.47
#